data_AF-A0A3P3QU32-F1
#
_entry.id   AF-A0A3P3QU32-F1
#
_cell.length_a   1.000
_cell.length_b   1.000
_cell.length_c   1.000
_cell.angle_alpha   90.00
_cell.angle_beta   90.00
_cell.angle_gamma   90.00
#
_symmetry.space_group_name_H-M   'P 1'
#
loop_
_entity.id
_entity.type
_entity.pdbx_description
1 polymer ?
#
loop_
_entity_poly.entity_id
_entity_poly.type
_entity_poly.pdbx_seq_one_letter_code
_entity_poly.pdbx_strand_id
1 'polypeptide(L)'
;MLEIGSLLDGKYKILNKIGQGGMSIVYLAMNEKANKQWAIKVMRKEKNKNYEIMKQSLITETNLLKELKHPYLPSIADIIESDDTIIIVMDYVEGRPLSDILTEEGTIEEDKVADYAIQLCDVLDYLHSQKPPIIYRDLKPANIMLRPDGKITLIDFGTARKYNYDSVSDTTCLGTIGYAAPEQFAGETLRQTDARTDIYNLGATMYHLLTGVNPSEPPYELYPIRRWNESLSNGLEKIILRATRKDPDKRFNDCKEMSYALQHFRDLDDSYIATQKKKIFLFAASLILSFAFFSMAIVVNGMEKREISKVYNNYLSEAALKIASTGSENVVDSDILKLFQDAINISPNSTEAYIRMLDYYCDLGQTRNGLMAISAMIASGTGNLGNNDDLMMRMGQIYFLGNSKDTEFNIDYRTAARYFDKVNIKKYPQAKYYSSLSRSLSEIGTDWEIIVKDMKNVDEYLNTEVNEEEKAEIYITLSKIYRANAFAIQKVGEKPFDKAMELLNKAGEILNSSYIDKNLKEKYLPELYFGFADAYYRRANIEPDEKESRNDLYEAVSYYERYLIFATTAQTVLFKNRIGDIYRTLGEYKMAVEEYEDIIEKYPEDATAYISLSTMLLIDMKDVNTSAMIYMKAVELPDIEFNSNFVSLKNKLKNVGGI
;
A
#
# COMPACT_ATOMS: atom_id res chain seq x y z
N MET A 1 -84.19 10.18 36.50
CA MET A 1 -83.43 9.61 35.37
C MET A 1 -83.77 10.47 34.17
N LEU A 2 -82.91 10.57 33.16
CA LEU A 2 -83.30 11.26 31.93
C LEU A 2 -84.32 10.38 31.20
N GLU A 3 -85.41 10.98 30.72
CA GLU A 3 -86.44 10.25 29.97
C GLU A 3 -86.03 10.09 28.51
N ILE A 4 -86.24 8.90 27.94
CA ILE A 4 -86.02 8.68 26.51
C ILE A 4 -86.97 9.59 25.71
N GLY A 5 -86.42 10.29 24.73
CA GLY A 5 -87.13 11.31 23.95
C GLY A 5 -87.06 12.72 24.53
N SER A 6 -86.60 12.90 25.78
CA SER A 6 -86.42 14.24 26.38
C SER A 6 -85.23 15.00 25.77
N LEU A 7 -85.27 16.33 25.87
CA LEU A 7 -84.24 17.24 25.35
C LEU A 7 -83.45 17.85 26.51
N LEU A 8 -82.17 17.49 26.63
CA LEU A 8 -81.24 18.04 27.62
C LEU A 8 -80.59 19.33 27.10
N ASP A 9 -80.53 20.38 27.94
CA ASP A 9 -79.96 21.71 27.63
C ASP A 9 -80.50 22.33 26.33
N GLY A 10 -81.71 21.95 25.92
CA GLY A 10 -82.31 22.40 24.66
C GLY A 10 -81.58 21.93 23.39
N LYS A 11 -80.61 21.01 23.49
CA LYS A 11 -79.71 20.61 22.39
C LYS A 11 -79.60 19.10 22.18
N TYR A 12 -79.62 18.31 23.26
CA TYR A 12 -79.29 16.88 23.19
C TYR A 12 -80.53 16.02 23.45
N LYS A 13 -81.04 15.38 22.40
CA LYS A 13 -82.20 14.48 22.49
C LYS A 13 -81.76 13.10 22.95
N ILE A 14 -82.28 12.64 24.09
CA ILE A 14 -81.94 11.33 24.67
C ILE A 14 -82.59 10.23 23.84
N LEU A 15 -81.77 9.35 23.26
CA LEU A 15 -82.22 8.27 22.36
C LEU A 15 -82.39 6.96 23.10
N ASN A 16 -81.34 6.48 23.77
CA ASN A 16 -81.32 5.17 24.41
C ASN A 16 -80.40 5.19 25.63
N LYS A 17 -80.62 4.28 26.56
CA LYS A 17 -79.65 3.96 27.61
C LYS A 17 -78.66 2.93 27.06
N ILE A 18 -77.37 3.25 27.06
CA ILE A 18 -76.31 2.41 26.48
C ILE A 18 -75.37 1.80 27.52
N GLY A 19 -75.44 2.25 28.78
CA GLY A 19 -74.68 1.65 29.87
C GLY A 19 -75.23 2.05 31.24
N GLN A 20 -75.03 1.19 32.23
CA GLN A 20 -75.29 1.50 33.64
C GLN A 20 -74.18 0.91 34.49
N GLY A 21 -73.43 1.77 35.18
CA GLY A 21 -72.53 1.39 36.25
C GLY A 21 -73.19 1.61 37.62
N GLY A 22 -72.42 1.43 38.70
CA GLY A 22 -72.94 1.51 40.08
C GLY A 22 -73.74 2.78 40.39
N MET A 23 -73.17 3.97 40.15
CA MET A 23 -73.82 5.26 40.45
C MET A 23 -73.94 6.19 39.22
N SER A 24 -73.61 5.68 38.03
CA SER A 24 -73.70 6.43 36.77
C SER A 24 -74.50 5.67 35.70
N ILE A 25 -75.22 6.40 34.86
CA ILE A 25 -75.94 5.87 33.71
C ILE A 25 -75.48 6.60 32.47
N VAL A 26 -75.12 5.87 31.42
CA VAL A 26 -74.71 6.44 30.13
C VAL A 26 -75.86 6.31 29.14
N TYR A 27 -76.24 7.44 28.53
CA TYR A 27 -77.26 7.51 27.49
C TYR A 27 -76.62 7.88 26.15
N LEU A 28 -77.11 7.31 25.07
CA LEU A 28 -76.90 7.81 23.72
C LEU A 28 -77.85 8.98 23.49
N ALA A 29 -77.33 10.09 22.98
CA ALA A 29 -78.10 11.25 22.60
C ALA A 29 -77.72 11.75 21.21
N MET A 30 -78.62 12.50 20.58
CA MET A 30 -78.38 13.16 19.29
C MET A 30 -78.47 14.67 19.47
N ASN A 31 -77.49 15.40 18.96
CA ASN A 31 -77.65 16.82 18.69
C ASN A 31 -78.15 16.97 17.26
N GLU A 32 -79.46 17.17 17.08
CA GLU A 32 -80.11 17.20 15.76
C GLU A 32 -79.60 18.37 14.89
N LYS A 33 -79.18 19.49 15.49
CA LYS A 33 -78.61 20.64 14.75
C LYS A 33 -77.22 20.33 14.19
N ALA A 34 -76.39 19.65 14.97
CA ALA A 34 -75.05 19.24 14.57
C ALA A 34 -75.04 17.92 13.78
N ASN A 35 -76.17 17.21 13.73
CA ASN A 35 -76.30 15.85 13.20
C ASN A 35 -75.22 14.89 13.74
N LYS A 36 -74.94 14.96 15.05
CA LYS A 36 -73.89 14.18 15.72
C LYS A 36 -74.42 13.49 16.98
N GLN A 37 -74.05 12.22 17.13
CA GLN A 37 -74.32 11.42 18.33
C GLN A 37 -73.34 11.74 19.46
N TRP A 38 -73.84 11.68 20.69
CA TRP A 38 -73.11 11.98 21.92
C TRP A 38 -73.40 10.92 22.98
N ALA A 39 -72.41 10.61 23.80
CA ALA A 39 -72.59 9.85 25.03
C ALA A 39 -72.81 10.82 26.20
N ILE A 40 -73.87 10.59 26.97
CA ILE A 40 -74.26 11.42 28.12
C ILE A 40 -74.15 10.57 29.39
N LYS A 41 -73.08 10.80 30.17
CA LYS A 41 -72.86 10.14 31.46
C LYS A 41 -73.55 10.98 32.54
N VAL A 42 -74.54 10.38 33.21
CA VAL A 42 -75.38 11.02 34.24
C VAL A 42 -75.06 10.39 35.59
N MET A 43 -74.78 11.22 36.59
CA MET A 43 -74.51 10.78 37.97
C MET A 43 -75.43 11.48 38.97
N ARG A 44 -76.05 10.70 39.87
CA ARG A 44 -76.96 11.20 40.91
C ARG A 44 -76.20 11.65 42.16
N LYS A 45 -76.68 12.73 42.80
CA LYS A 45 -76.23 13.11 44.15
C LYS A 45 -76.93 12.23 45.20
N GLU A 46 -76.18 11.36 45.87
CA GLU A 46 -76.65 10.65 47.06
C GLU A 46 -76.10 11.33 48.32
N LYS A 47 -76.90 11.47 49.38
CA LYS A 47 -76.48 12.09 50.66
C LYS A 47 -75.63 11.14 51.52
N ASN A 48 -74.52 10.65 50.98
CA ASN A 48 -73.56 9.76 51.65
C ASN A 48 -72.20 10.49 51.79
N LYS A 49 -71.43 10.24 52.86
CA LYS A 49 -70.03 10.71 53.01
C LYS A 49 -69.12 10.37 51.81
N ASN A 50 -69.42 9.31 51.06
CA ASN A 50 -68.69 8.92 49.85
C ASN A 50 -69.00 9.82 48.63
N TYR A 51 -70.08 10.62 48.67
CA TYR A 51 -70.48 11.45 47.54
C TYR A 51 -69.49 12.59 47.26
N GLU A 52 -68.96 13.27 48.28
CA GLU A 52 -67.99 14.36 48.06
C GLU A 52 -66.66 13.85 47.48
N ILE A 53 -66.17 12.70 47.93
CA ILE A 53 -64.97 12.05 47.38
C ILE A 53 -65.20 11.65 45.92
N MET A 54 -66.37 11.07 45.63
CA MET A 54 -66.74 10.65 44.28
C MET A 54 -66.97 11.83 43.32
N LYS A 55 -67.62 12.90 43.79
CA LYS A 55 -67.81 14.15 43.06
C LYS A 55 -66.45 14.73 42.68
N GLN A 56 -65.52 14.78 43.64
CA GLN A 56 -64.18 15.28 43.40
C GLN A 56 -63.42 14.42 42.37
N SER A 57 -63.51 13.09 42.48
CA SER A 57 -62.91 12.16 41.50
C SER A 57 -63.46 12.36 40.09
N LEU A 58 -64.77 12.54 39.94
CA LEU A 58 -65.40 12.78 38.64
C LEU A 58 -65.02 14.14 38.05
N ILE A 59 -65.02 15.20 38.86
CA ILE A 59 -64.57 16.53 38.41
C ILE A 59 -63.11 16.45 37.96
N THR A 60 -62.26 15.72 38.69
CA THR A 60 -60.89 15.45 38.29
C THR A 60 -60.80 14.68 36.97
N GLU A 61 -61.53 13.57 36.81
CA GLU A 61 -61.62 12.79 35.55
C GLU A 61 -62.01 13.71 34.37
N THR A 62 -63.05 14.51 34.56
CA THR A 62 -63.63 15.34 33.51
C THR A 62 -62.71 16.50 33.14
N ASN A 63 -62.05 17.10 34.12
CA ASN A 63 -61.06 18.15 33.89
C ASN A 63 -59.82 17.60 33.17
N LEU A 64 -59.39 16.37 33.48
CA LEU A 64 -58.30 15.71 32.75
C LEU A 64 -58.69 15.52 31.28
N LEU A 65 -59.82 14.87 31.01
CA LEU A 65 -60.26 14.59 29.64
C LEU A 65 -60.54 15.87 28.81
N LYS A 66 -60.95 16.98 29.44
CA LYS A 66 -61.14 18.27 28.74
C LYS A 66 -59.86 18.85 28.16
N GLU A 67 -58.73 18.61 28.82
CA GLU A 67 -57.42 19.13 28.40
C GLU A 67 -56.77 18.25 27.32
N LEU A 68 -57.29 17.05 27.08
CA LEU A 68 -56.69 16.03 26.23
C LEU A 68 -57.29 16.01 24.83
N LYS A 69 -56.42 15.83 23.83
CA LYS A 69 -56.79 15.70 22.42
C LYS A 69 -55.92 14.64 21.77
N HIS A 70 -56.50 13.46 21.53
CA HIS A 70 -55.82 12.33 20.89
C HIS A 70 -56.83 11.50 20.09
N PRO A 71 -56.47 10.95 18.91
CA PRO A 71 -57.39 10.14 18.09
C PRO A 71 -57.96 8.89 18.78
N TYR A 72 -57.27 8.40 19.82
CA TYR A 72 -57.69 7.25 20.62
C TYR A 72 -58.33 7.62 21.96
N LEU A 73 -58.73 8.88 22.14
CA LEU A 73 -59.45 9.36 23.32
C LEU A 73 -60.78 10.02 22.93
N PRO A 74 -61.85 9.82 23.72
CA PRO A 74 -63.08 10.58 23.55
C PRO A 74 -62.88 12.04 23.98
N SER A 75 -63.44 12.99 23.23
CA SER A 75 -63.46 14.40 23.64
C SER A 75 -64.69 14.73 24.48
N ILE A 76 -64.55 15.62 25.45
CA ILE A 76 -65.67 16.19 26.20
C ILE A 76 -66.19 17.43 25.46
N ALA A 77 -67.49 17.46 25.20
CA ALA A 77 -68.16 18.60 24.60
C ALA A 77 -68.75 19.55 25.64
N ASP A 78 -69.34 19.02 26.72
CA ASP A 78 -70.03 19.85 27.71
C ASP A 78 -70.07 19.19 29.10
N ILE A 79 -70.18 20.03 30.14
CA ILE A 79 -70.52 19.59 31.50
C ILE A 79 -71.69 20.42 31.97
N ILE A 80 -72.78 19.75 32.31
CA ILE A 80 -73.99 20.36 32.83
C ILE A 80 -74.12 19.95 34.30
N GLU A 81 -74.05 20.94 35.19
CA GLU A 81 -74.27 20.74 36.61
C GLU A 81 -75.69 21.20 36.99
N SER A 82 -76.38 20.41 37.82
CA SER A 82 -77.67 20.75 38.42
C SER A 82 -77.67 20.42 39.91
N ASP A 83 -78.68 20.90 40.65
CA ASP A 83 -78.73 20.80 42.12
C ASP A 83 -78.56 19.37 42.66
N ASP A 84 -78.98 18.35 41.90
CA ASP A 84 -78.90 16.93 42.29
C ASP A 84 -78.25 16.00 41.24
N THR A 85 -77.58 16.53 40.20
CA THR A 85 -76.99 15.67 39.14
C THR A 85 -75.78 16.34 38.47
N ILE A 86 -74.75 15.56 38.13
CA ILE A 86 -73.66 15.98 37.21
C ILE A 86 -73.85 15.20 35.91
N ILE A 87 -73.82 15.93 34.79
CA ILE A 87 -74.00 15.37 33.45
C ILE A 87 -72.80 15.75 32.59
N ILE A 88 -72.17 14.75 31.99
CA ILE A 88 -71.01 14.92 31.10
C ILE A 88 -71.43 14.51 29.70
N VAL A 89 -71.27 15.42 28.75
CA VAL A 89 -71.50 15.17 27.32
C VAL A 89 -70.15 14.94 26.66
N MET A 90 -69.94 13.75 26.11
CA MET A 90 -68.69 13.33 25.49
C MET A 90 -68.95 12.62 24.16
N ASP A 91 -67.93 12.49 23.33
CA ASP A 91 -68.01 11.75 22.07
C ASP A 91 -68.63 10.36 22.29
N TYR A 92 -69.63 10.02 21.46
CA TYR A 92 -70.11 8.65 21.39
C TYR A 92 -69.10 7.82 20.62
N VAL A 93 -68.50 6.83 21.30
CA VAL A 93 -67.57 5.88 20.68
C VAL A 93 -68.38 4.71 20.13
N GLU A 94 -68.61 4.72 18.82
CA GLU A 94 -69.20 3.57 18.12
C GLU A 94 -68.20 2.41 18.09
N GLY A 95 -68.57 1.25 18.64
CA GLY A 95 -67.69 0.10 18.75
C GLY A 95 -68.13 -0.88 19.84
N ARG A 96 -67.27 -1.85 20.13
CA ARG A 96 -67.48 -2.85 21.19
C ARG A 96 -66.27 -2.89 22.13
N PRO A 97 -66.47 -3.01 23.45
CA PRO A 97 -65.36 -3.27 24.37
C PRO A 97 -64.58 -4.52 23.98
N LEU A 98 -63.25 -4.52 24.12
CA LEU A 98 -62.44 -5.71 23.88
C LEU A 98 -62.81 -6.86 24.83
N SER A 99 -63.38 -6.57 26.01
CA SER A 99 -63.92 -7.60 26.91
C SER A 99 -65.05 -8.40 26.27
N ASP A 100 -65.93 -7.75 25.50
CA ASP A 100 -67.09 -8.40 24.89
C ASP A 100 -66.65 -9.26 23.70
N ILE A 101 -65.69 -8.75 22.92
CA ILE A 101 -65.05 -9.51 21.84
C ILE A 101 -64.33 -10.73 22.41
N LEU A 102 -63.56 -10.55 23.49
CA LEU A 102 -62.85 -11.65 24.13
C LEU A 102 -63.81 -12.71 24.70
N THR A 103 -64.95 -12.30 25.25
CA THR A 103 -65.98 -13.23 25.76
C THR A 103 -66.60 -14.07 24.63
N GLU A 104 -66.74 -13.50 23.43
CA GLU A 104 -67.29 -14.20 22.27
C GLU A 104 -66.27 -15.06 21.52
N GLU A 105 -65.06 -14.55 21.31
CA GLU A 105 -64.02 -15.20 20.50
C GLU A 105 -63.06 -16.09 21.32
N GLY A 106 -63.02 -15.91 22.65
CA GLY A 106 -62.13 -16.61 23.57
C GLY A 106 -60.69 -16.08 23.57
N THR A 107 -60.11 -15.85 22.40
CA THR A 107 -58.76 -15.28 22.21
C THR A 107 -58.72 -14.38 20.99
N ILE A 108 -57.81 -13.40 20.97
CA ILE A 108 -57.55 -12.53 19.82
C ILE A 108 -56.20 -12.90 19.18
N GLU A 109 -56.15 -12.90 17.86
CA GLU A 109 -54.95 -13.15 17.05
C GLU A 109 -53.78 -12.23 17.43
N GLU A 110 -52.56 -12.78 17.48
CA GLU A 110 -51.38 -12.07 17.98
C GLU A 110 -51.04 -10.78 17.23
N ASP A 111 -51.21 -10.78 15.90
CA ASP A 111 -50.98 -9.60 15.07
C ASP A 111 -51.95 -8.46 15.43
N LYS A 112 -53.23 -8.79 15.67
CA LYS A 112 -54.24 -7.81 16.12
C LYS A 112 -53.94 -7.30 17.52
N VAL A 113 -53.54 -8.18 18.44
CA VAL A 113 -53.17 -7.77 19.81
C VAL A 113 -51.95 -6.83 19.78
N ALA A 114 -50.94 -7.13 18.95
CA ALA A 114 -49.79 -6.26 18.75
C ALA A 114 -50.22 -4.90 18.19
N ASP A 115 -51.08 -4.87 17.17
CA ASP A 115 -51.61 -3.63 16.59
C ASP A 115 -52.40 -2.79 17.60
N TYR A 116 -53.25 -3.41 18.43
CA TYR A 116 -53.97 -2.71 19.50
C TYR A 116 -53.00 -2.19 20.57
N ALA A 117 -52.01 -2.99 20.96
CA ALA A 117 -51.01 -2.59 21.93
C ALA A 117 -50.14 -1.42 21.43
N ILE A 118 -49.79 -1.37 20.14
CA ILE A 118 -49.08 -0.25 19.52
C ILE A 118 -49.92 1.04 19.59
N GLN A 119 -51.22 0.96 19.28
CA GLN A 119 -52.14 2.10 19.41
C GLN A 119 -52.31 2.54 20.87
N LEU A 120 -52.30 1.59 21.81
CA LEU A 120 -52.34 1.89 23.24
C LEU A 120 -51.04 2.54 23.73
N CYS A 121 -49.88 2.07 23.28
CA CYS A 121 -48.60 2.73 23.54
C CYS A 121 -48.58 4.18 23.04
N ASP A 122 -49.18 4.46 21.88
CA ASP A 122 -49.28 5.81 21.32
C ASP A 122 -50.08 6.76 22.23
N VAL A 123 -51.29 6.36 22.64
CA VAL A 123 -52.11 7.17 23.56
C VAL A 123 -51.51 7.27 24.97
N LEU A 124 -50.90 6.20 25.48
CA LEU A 124 -50.24 6.23 26.78
C LEU A 124 -49.01 7.13 26.77
N ASP A 125 -48.18 7.09 25.72
CA ASP A 125 -47.05 8.01 25.55
C ASP A 125 -47.52 9.47 25.51
N TYR A 126 -48.63 9.74 24.80
CA TYR A 126 -49.26 11.06 24.80
C TYR A 126 -49.66 11.50 26.22
N LEU A 127 -50.29 10.64 27.02
CA LEU A 127 -50.65 10.93 28.41
C LEU A 127 -49.42 11.16 29.29
N HIS A 128 -48.38 10.33 29.14
CA HIS A 128 -47.13 10.43 29.89
C HIS A 128 -46.33 11.69 29.52
N SER A 129 -46.50 12.21 28.31
CA SER A 129 -45.85 13.44 27.85
C SER A 129 -46.47 14.75 28.38
N GLN A 130 -47.65 14.68 29.01
CA GLN A 130 -48.30 15.85 29.59
C GLN A 130 -47.47 16.46 30.72
N LYS A 131 -47.73 17.73 31.07
CA LYS A 131 -47.01 18.44 32.14
C LYS A 131 -47.99 18.93 33.21
N PRO A 132 -48.03 18.29 34.41
CA PRO A 132 -47.34 17.05 34.79
C PRO A 132 -47.87 15.79 34.05
N PRO A 133 -47.08 14.70 33.97
CA PRO A 133 -47.49 13.44 33.32
C PRO A 133 -48.82 12.92 33.86
N ILE A 134 -49.65 12.34 32.99
CA ILE A 134 -50.90 11.70 33.38
C ILE A 134 -50.71 10.19 33.34
N ILE A 135 -50.92 9.51 34.47
CA ILE A 135 -50.84 8.05 34.59
C ILE A 135 -52.26 7.48 34.60
N TYR A 136 -52.56 6.50 33.74
CA TYR A 136 -53.92 6.01 33.49
C TYR A 136 -54.41 5.01 34.56
N ARG A 137 -53.58 4.04 34.92
CA ARG A 137 -53.68 3.10 36.07
C ARG A 137 -54.77 2.03 36.03
N ASP A 138 -55.63 1.94 35.03
CA ASP A 138 -56.65 0.86 34.97
C ASP A 138 -56.85 0.34 33.55
N LEU A 139 -55.75 0.00 32.86
CA LEU A 139 -55.83 -0.59 31.53
C LEU A 139 -56.23 -2.06 31.60
N LYS A 140 -57.37 -2.38 30.97
CA LYS A 140 -57.99 -3.71 30.88
C LYS A 140 -58.91 -3.78 29.65
N PRO A 141 -59.29 -4.98 29.15
CA PRO A 141 -60.11 -5.11 27.95
C PRO A 141 -61.45 -4.35 28.00
N ALA A 142 -62.08 -4.22 29.18
CA ALA A 142 -63.34 -3.50 29.35
C ALA A 142 -63.24 -1.98 29.12
N ASN A 143 -62.03 -1.41 29.23
CA ASN A 143 -61.78 0.02 29.06
C ASN A 143 -61.27 0.37 27.65
N ILE A 144 -61.25 -0.60 26.74
CA ILE A 144 -60.74 -0.42 25.38
C ILE A 144 -61.87 -0.72 24.39
N MET A 145 -62.35 0.30 23.68
CA MET A 145 -63.36 0.15 22.64
C MET A 145 -62.71 -0.13 21.30
N LEU A 146 -63.08 -1.23 20.64
CA LEU A 146 -62.74 -1.48 19.24
C LEU A 146 -63.81 -0.85 18.34
N ARG A 147 -63.38 0.10 17.51
CA ARG A 147 -64.23 0.79 16.55
C ARG A 147 -64.37 0.00 15.25
N PRO A 148 -65.43 0.22 14.45
CA PRO A 148 -65.62 -0.47 13.17
C PRO A 148 -64.49 -0.27 12.14
N ASP A 149 -63.69 0.80 12.26
CA ASP A 149 -62.52 1.06 11.43
C ASP A 149 -61.25 0.30 11.88
N GLY A 150 -61.38 -0.57 12.89
CA GLY A 150 -60.27 -1.36 13.44
C GLY A 150 -59.35 -0.58 14.39
N LYS A 151 -59.71 0.65 14.75
CA LYS A 151 -58.96 1.45 15.73
C LYS A 151 -59.49 1.29 17.14
N ILE A 152 -58.60 1.41 18.11
CA ILE A 152 -59.00 1.39 19.53
C ILE A 152 -59.39 2.80 20.00
N THR A 153 -60.16 2.87 21.07
CA THR A 153 -60.38 4.10 21.83
C THR A 153 -60.38 3.76 23.31
N LEU A 154 -59.49 4.41 24.06
CA LEU A 154 -59.37 4.24 25.50
C LEU A 154 -60.47 5.05 26.18
N ILE A 155 -61.28 4.37 26.98
CA ILE A 155 -62.42 4.94 27.69
C ILE A 155 -62.24 4.79 29.21
N ASP A 156 -63.00 5.56 30.00
CA ASP A 156 -62.97 5.59 31.47
C ASP A 156 -61.64 6.07 32.09
N PHE A 157 -61.64 7.28 32.64
CA PHE A 157 -60.47 7.91 33.25
C PHE A 157 -60.60 8.01 34.78
N GLY A 158 -61.54 7.27 35.39
CA GLY A 158 -61.87 7.39 36.81
C GLY A 158 -60.70 7.14 37.77
N THR A 159 -59.68 6.38 37.34
CA THR A 159 -58.45 6.10 38.10
C THR A 159 -57.26 6.93 37.65
N ALA A 160 -57.37 7.70 36.56
CA ALA A 160 -56.26 8.46 36.01
C ALA A 160 -55.88 9.61 36.94
N ARG A 161 -54.60 9.99 36.95
CA ARG A 161 -54.11 11.12 37.76
C ARG A 161 -52.92 11.82 37.14
N LYS A 162 -52.72 13.08 37.52
CA LYS A 162 -51.47 13.80 37.33
C LYS A 162 -50.41 13.26 38.32
N TYR A 163 -49.19 13.04 37.83
CA TYR A 163 -48.03 12.67 38.64
C TYR A 163 -47.70 13.82 39.61
N ASN A 164 -47.37 13.50 40.87
CA ASN A 164 -47.07 14.50 41.89
C ASN A 164 -45.58 14.47 42.26
N TYR A 165 -44.83 15.49 41.83
CA TYR A 165 -43.38 15.59 42.11
C TYR A 165 -43.04 15.69 43.60
N ASP A 166 -43.99 16.15 44.43
CA ASP A 166 -43.80 16.33 45.87
C ASP A 166 -44.22 15.09 46.69
N SER A 167 -44.68 14.01 46.03
CA SER A 167 -45.05 12.76 46.69
C SER A 167 -44.07 11.63 46.38
N VAL A 168 -43.81 10.78 47.37
CA VAL A 168 -42.95 9.58 47.22
C VAL A 168 -43.79 8.32 46.98
N SER A 169 -45.06 8.30 47.39
CA SER A 169 -45.96 7.13 47.27
C SER A 169 -47.42 7.51 47.01
N ASP A 170 -48.21 6.55 46.57
CA ASP A 170 -49.65 6.69 46.41
C ASP A 170 -50.37 6.42 47.74
N THR A 171 -51.41 7.21 48.05
CA THR A 171 -52.14 7.14 49.32
C THR A 171 -53.37 6.22 49.29
N THR A 172 -53.74 5.70 48.11
CA THR A 172 -54.96 4.90 47.91
C THR A 172 -54.69 3.73 46.95
N CYS A 173 -55.12 2.52 47.31
CA CYS A 173 -55.13 1.36 46.41
C CYS A 173 -56.15 1.59 45.28
N LEU A 174 -55.70 1.61 44.03
CA LEU A 174 -56.55 1.84 42.86
C LEU A 174 -56.12 0.94 41.70
N GLY A 175 -57.08 0.31 41.02
CA GLY A 175 -56.84 -0.56 39.86
C GLY A 175 -57.60 -1.88 39.96
N THR A 176 -57.75 -2.58 38.85
CA THR A 176 -58.41 -3.89 38.79
C THR A 176 -57.45 -5.02 39.18
N ILE A 177 -57.81 -5.85 40.17
CA ILE A 177 -57.02 -7.02 40.61
C ILE A 177 -56.63 -7.86 39.39
N GLY A 178 -55.37 -8.26 39.29
CA GLY A 178 -54.83 -9.03 38.15
C GLY A 178 -54.26 -8.19 37.01
N TYR A 179 -54.81 -7.00 36.74
CA TYR A 179 -54.25 -6.06 35.75
C TYR A 179 -53.36 -5.00 36.40
N ALA A 180 -53.68 -4.61 37.63
CA ALA A 180 -52.96 -3.60 38.38
C ALA A 180 -51.51 -4.03 38.65
N ALA A 181 -50.58 -3.09 38.48
CA ALA A 181 -49.17 -3.28 38.80
C ALA A 181 -48.97 -3.40 40.33
N PRO A 182 -47.93 -4.09 40.81
CA PRO A 182 -47.68 -4.24 42.25
C PRO A 182 -47.65 -2.91 43.01
N GLU A 183 -47.11 -1.85 42.40
CA GLU A 183 -47.04 -0.52 43.00
C GLU A 183 -48.38 0.20 43.20
N GLN A 184 -49.47 -0.37 42.67
CA GLN A 184 -50.82 0.13 42.87
C GLN A 184 -51.49 -0.40 44.15
N PHE A 185 -50.93 -1.43 44.79
CA PHE A 185 -51.44 -2.00 46.03
C PHE A 185 -50.68 -1.43 47.24
N ALA A 186 -51.38 -0.74 48.14
CA ALA A 186 -50.77 -0.16 49.34
C ALA A 186 -50.19 -1.27 50.23
N GLY A 187 -48.91 -1.14 50.57
CA GLY A 187 -48.18 -2.07 51.45
C GLY A 187 -47.07 -2.88 50.77
N GLU A 188 -47.12 -3.10 49.45
CA GLU A 188 -46.08 -3.88 48.74
C GLU A 188 -44.90 -3.03 48.26
N THR A 189 -45.11 -1.76 47.91
CA THR A 189 -44.01 -0.84 47.56
C THR A 189 -44.30 0.60 47.97
N LEU A 190 -43.32 1.27 48.59
CA LEU A 190 -43.34 2.71 48.93
C LEU A 190 -43.04 3.60 47.71
N ARG A 191 -43.68 3.34 46.56
CA ARG A 191 -43.41 4.05 45.30
C ARG A 191 -44.70 4.63 44.71
N GLN A 192 -44.61 5.84 44.18
CA GLN A 192 -45.69 6.48 43.43
C GLN A 192 -45.81 5.85 42.05
N THR A 193 -47.05 5.69 41.56
CA THR A 193 -47.31 5.20 40.21
C THR A 193 -46.74 6.14 39.16
N ASP A 194 -46.02 5.58 38.18
CA ASP A 194 -45.45 6.31 37.04
C ASP A 194 -45.82 5.64 35.70
N ALA A 195 -45.25 6.12 34.58
CA ALA A 195 -45.51 5.63 33.23
C ALA A 195 -45.38 4.10 33.08
N ARG A 196 -44.50 3.47 33.87
CA ARG A 196 -44.24 2.02 33.83
C ARG A 196 -45.35 1.20 34.50
N THR A 197 -46.22 1.86 35.27
CA THR A 197 -47.47 1.28 35.78
C THR A 197 -48.37 0.90 34.62
N ASP A 198 -48.56 1.83 33.66
CA ASP A 198 -49.43 1.61 32.51
C ASP A 198 -48.83 0.57 31.54
N ILE A 199 -47.50 0.48 31.44
CA ILE A 199 -46.79 -0.59 30.72
C ILE A 199 -47.12 -1.97 31.30
N TYR A 200 -47.14 -2.10 32.63
CA TYR A 200 -47.55 -3.35 33.27
C TYR A 200 -49.01 -3.68 32.96
N ASN A 201 -49.91 -2.70 33.11
CA ASN A 201 -51.33 -2.90 32.84
C ASN A 201 -51.57 -3.31 31.37
N LEU A 202 -50.80 -2.75 30.43
CA LEU A 202 -50.81 -3.14 29.02
C LEU A 202 -50.33 -4.57 28.83
N GLY A 203 -49.22 -4.97 29.47
CA GLY A 203 -48.73 -6.34 29.43
C GLY A 203 -49.75 -7.37 29.95
N ALA A 204 -50.40 -7.08 31.08
CA ALA A 204 -51.47 -7.92 31.63
C ALA A 204 -52.72 -7.96 30.74
N THR A 205 -53.07 -6.83 30.11
CA THR A 205 -54.16 -6.75 29.12
C THR A 205 -53.85 -7.62 27.91
N MET A 206 -52.67 -7.47 27.32
CA MET A 206 -52.22 -8.28 26.18
C MET A 206 -52.23 -9.78 26.51
N TYR A 207 -51.75 -10.16 27.70
CA TYR A 207 -51.81 -11.54 28.17
C TYR A 207 -53.25 -12.08 28.13
N HIS A 208 -54.22 -11.32 28.65
CA HIS A 208 -55.61 -11.76 28.65
C HIS A 208 -56.16 -11.89 27.23
N LEU A 209 -55.90 -10.91 26.35
CA LEU A 209 -56.38 -10.95 24.97
C LEU A 209 -55.82 -12.17 24.20
N LEU A 210 -54.56 -12.53 24.42
CA LEU A 210 -53.90 -13.64 23.71
C LEU A 210 -54.25 -15.02 24.25
N THR A 211 -54.44 -15.13 25.57
CA THR A 211 -54.60 -16.43 26.24
C THR A 211 -56.05 -16.76 26.56
N GLY A 212 -56.93 -15.76 26.61
CA GLY A 212 -58.29 -15.90 27.13
C GLY A 212 -58.35 -16.13 28.64
N VAL A 213 -57.22 -16.15 29.33
CA VAL A 213 -57.14 -16.40 30.78
C VAL A 213 -57.21 -15.09 31.53
N ASN A 214 -58.30 -14.88 32.26
CA ASN A 214 -58.55 -13.66 33.01
C ASN A 214 -57.58 -13.50 34.19
N PRO A 215 -56.69 -12.47 34.20
CA PRO A 215 -55.74 -12.24 35.29
C PRO A 215 -56.41 -11.95 36.64
N SER A 216 -57.68 -11.52 36.61
CA SER A 216 -58.47 -11.24 37.82
C SER A 216 -59.04 -12.49 38.49
N GLU A 217 -58.76 -13.68 37.95
CA GLU A 217 -59.20 -14.96 38.51
C GLU A 217 -58.01 -15.78 39.02
N PRO A 218 -58.22 -16.68 40.01
CA PRO A 218 -57.15 -17.57 40.49
C PRO A 218 -56.50 -18.34 39.32
N PRO A 219 -55.16 -18.44 39.26
CA PRO A 219 -54.23 -18.28 40.38
C PRO A 219 -53.66 -16.86 40.60
N TYR A 220 -54.18 -15.82 39.94
CA TYR A 220 -53.64 -14.43 40.01
C TYR A 220 -52.17 -14.30 39.58
N GLU A 221 -51.70 -15.21 38.73
CA GLU A 221 -50.33 -15.24 38.22
C GLU A 221 -50.35 -15.32 36.68
N LEU A 222 -49.46 -14.56 36.05
CA LEU A 222 -49.29 -14.57 34.60
C LEU A 222 -48.25 -15.64 34.22
N TYR A 223 -48.69 -16.70 33.56
CA TYR A 223 -47.78 -17.70 32.99
C TYR A 223 -47.24 -17.24 31.63
N PRO A 224 -46.20 -17.89 31.09
CA PRO A 224 -45.79 -17.65 29.71
C PRO A 224 -46.94 -17.94 28.73
N ILE A 225 -47.22 -17.04 27.76
CA ILE A 225 -48.37 -17.17 26.85
C ILE A 225 -48.33 -18.47 26.03
N ARG A 226 -47.13 -18.97 25.72
CA ARG A 226 -46.93 -20.20 24.95
C ARG A 226 -47.27 -21.46 25.72
N ARG A 227 -47.47 -21.37 27.04
CA ARG A 227 -48.07 -22.45 27.84
C ARG A 227 -49.51 -22.74 27.41
N TRP A 228 -50.22 -21.71 26.94
CA TRP A 228 -51.63 -21.81 26.53
C TRP A 228 -51.76 -22.12 25.04
N ASN A 229 -50.88 -21.54 24.22
CA ASN A 229 -50.79 -21.85 22.80
C ASN A 229 -49.33 -21.76 22.32
N GLU A 230 -48.70 -22.91 22.05
CA GLU A 230 -47.30 -23.01 21.62
C GLU A 230 -47.01 -22.31 20.29
N SER A 231 -48.04 -22.06 19.47
CA SER A 231 -47.92 -21.39 18.18
C SER A 231 -47.74 -19.88 18.29
N LEU A 232 -48.00 -19.28 19.46
CA LEU A 232 -47.78 -17.86 19.70
C LEU A 232 -46.28 -17.53 19.65
N SER A 233 -45.95 -16.33 19.16
CA SER A 233 -44.58 -15.84 19.08
C SER A 233 -43.92 -15.79 20.46
N ASN A 234 -42.73 -16.37 20.56
CA ASN A 234 -41.91 -16.26 21.76
C ASN A 234 -41.33 -14.85 21.91
N GLY A 235 -41.18 -14.11 20.82
CA GLY A 235 -40.89 -12.69 20.86
C GLY A 235 -41.96 -11.87 21.58
N LEU A 236 -43.24 -12.13 21.29
CA LEU A 236 -44.36 -11.47 21.98
C LEU A 236 -44.43 -11.89 23.46
N GLU A 237 -44.17 -13.16 23.76
CA GLU A 237 -44.04 -13.67 25.13
C GLU A 237 -42.95 -12.93 25.92
N LYS A 238 -41.76 -12.72 25.33
CA LYS A 238 -40.67 -11.95 25.95
C LYS A 238 -41.07 -10.51 26.25
N ILE A 239 -41.85 -9.88 25.37
CA ILE A 239 -42.36 -8.51 25.56
C ILE A 239 -43.31 -8.48 26.76
N ILE A 240 -44.31 -9.38 26.81
CA ILE A 240 -45.28 -9.44 27.92
C ILE A 240 -44.55 -9.72 29.23
N LEU A 241 -43.66 -10.72 29.28
CA LEU A 241 -42.88 -11.05 30.47
C LEU A 241 -41.99 -9.89 30.95
N ARG A 242 -41.49 -9.04 30.03
CA ARG A 242 -40.74 -7.83 30.40
C ARG A 242 -41.66 -6.74 30.93
N ALA A 243 -42.80 -6.50 30.27
CA ALA A 243 -43.78 -5.49 30.67
C ALA A 243 -44.37 -5.80 32.06
N THR A 244 -44.59 -7.07 32.38
CA THR A 244 -45.22 -7.52 33.64
C THR A 244 -44.24 -7.88 34.75
N ARG A 245 -42.99 -7.39 34.69
CA ARG A 245 -42.03 -7.59 35.79
C ARG A 245 -42.47 -6.85 37.04
N LYS A 246 -42.31 -7.47 38.22
CA LYS A 246 -42.70 -6.84 39.49
C LYS A 246 -41.99 -5.51 39.73
N ASP A 247 -40.68 -5.48 39.51
CA ASP A 247 -39.85 -4.29 39.61
C ASP A 247 -40.04 -3.36 38.39
N PRO A 248 -40.57 -2.13 38.57
CA PRO A 248 -40.77 -1.17 37.49
C PRO A 248 -39.49 -0.85 36.72
N ASP A 249 -38.34 -0.78 37.39
CA ASP A 249 -37.07 -0.42 36.76
C ASP A 249 -36.55 -1.52 35.82
N LYS A 250 -37.13 -2.73 35.85
CA LYS A 250 -36.82 -3.82 34.92
C LYS A 250 -37.78 -3.92 33.74
N ARG A 251 -38.82 -3.09 33.67
CA ARG A 251 -39.80 -3.06 32.56
C ARG A 251 -39.22 -2.34 31.33
N PHE A 252 -40.08 -1.96 30.39
CA PHE A 252 -39.71 -0.96 29.38
C PHE A 252 -39.59 0.41 30.05
N ASN A 253 -38.68 1.25 29.57
CA ASN A 253 -38.45 2.58 30.12
C ASN A 253 -39.63 3.51 29.84
N ASP A 254 -40.25 3.36 28.67
CA ASP A 254 -41.38 4.15 28.21
C ASP A 254 -42.22 3.37 27.18
N CYS A 255 -43.36 3.94 26.79
CA CYS A 255 -44.27 3.35 25.81
C CYS A 255 -43.67 3.30 24.40
N LYS A 256 -42.68 4.13 24.06
CA LYS A 256 -42.01 4.11 22.76
C LYS A 256 -41.11 2.88 22.63
N GLU A 257 -40.35 2.56 23.67
CA GLU A 257 -39.52 1.35 23.71
C GLU A 257 -40.38 0.09 23.57
N MET A 258 -41.52 0.04 24.28
CA MET A 258 -42.45 -1.07 24.17
C MET A 258 -43.08 -1.16 22.78
N SER A 259 -43.53 -0.03 22.21
CA SER A 259 -44.08 0.04 20.85
C SER A 259 -43.07 -0.44 19.80
N TYR A 260 -41.80 -0.04 19.90
CA TYR A 260 -40.74 -0.53 19.00
C TYR A 260 -40.55 -2.04 19.10
N ALA A 261 -40.54 -2.60 20.32
CA ALA A 261 -40.45 -4.04 20.52
C ALA A 261 -41.67 -4.77 19.93
N LEU A 262 -42.87 -4.22 20.09
CA LEU A 262 -44.11 -4.76 19.51
C LEU A 262 -44.10 -4.74 17.99
N GLN A 263 -43.55 -3.72 17.34
CA GLN A 263 -43.41 -3.66 15.88
C GLN A 263 -42.45 -4.72 15.33
N HIS A 264 -41.47 -5.15 16.13
CA HIS A 264 -40.40 -6.09 15.75
C HIS A 264 -40.47 -7.40 16.54
N PHE A 265 -41.64 -7.78 17.05
CA PHE A 265 -41.73 -8.91 17.97
C PHE A 265 -41.27 -10.23 17.34
N ARG A 266 -41.50 -10.43 16.04
CA ARG A 266 -41.02 -11.61 15.29
C ARG A 266 -39.50 -11.68 15.16
N ASP A 267 -38.80 -10.54 15.20
CA ASP A 267 -37.33 -10.52 15.19
C ASP A 267 -36.75 -11.04 16.51
N LEU A 268 -37.56 -11.04 17.58
CA LEU A 268 -37.19 -11.55 18.90
C LEU A 268 -37.44 -13.06 19.04
N ASP A 269 -38.02 -13.72 18.02
CA ASP A 269 -38.22 -15.17 18.02
C ASP A 269 -36.90 -15.93 17.94
N ASP A 270 -36.76 -16.98 18.76
CA ASP A 270 -35.53 -17.77 18.84
C ASP A 270 -35.20 -18.45 17.49
N SER A 271 -36.23 -18.82 16.71
CA SER A 271 -36.07 -19.39 15.37
C SER A 271 -35.47 -18.38 14.38
N TYR A 272 -35.90 -17.13 14.43
CA TYR A 272 -35.36 -16.04 13.62
C TYR A 272 -33.91 -15.75 14.00
N ILE A 273 -33.64 -15.58 15.30
CA ILE A 273 -32.29 -15.33 15.83
C ILE A 273 -31.32 -16.47 15.43
N ALA A 274 -31.73 -17.73 15.55
CA ALA A 274 -30.91 -18.88 15.16
C ALA A 274 -30.58 -18.87 13.66
N THR A 275 -31.56 -18.53 12.82
CA THR A 275 -31.38 -18.42 11.37
C THR A 275 -30.37 -17.33 11.00
N GLN A 276 -30.44 -16.16 11.65
CA GLN A 276 -29.49 -15.08 11.42
C GLN A 276 -28.07 -15.44 11.89
N LYS A 277 -27.93 -16.08 13.06
CA LYS A 277 -26.64 -16.59 13.54
C LYS A 277 -25.99 -17.57 12.54
N LYS A 278 -26.78 -18.46 11.95
CA LYS A 278 -26.29 -19.39 10.91
C LYS A 278 -25.79 -18.65 9.67
N LYS A 279 -26.49 -17.60 9.21
CA LYS A 279 -26.05 -16.78 8.08
C LYS A 279 -24.73 -16.07 8.37
N ILE A 280 -24.60 -15.46 9.55
CA ILE A 280 -23.36 -14.79 9.99
C ILE A 280 -22.20 -15.78 10.07
N PHE A 281 -22.44 -16.98 10.61
CA PHE A 281 -21.43 -18.03 10.67
C PHE A 281 -20.96 -18.45 9.27
N LEU A 282 -21.89 -18.70 8.35
CA LEU A 282 -21.56 -19.07 6.97
C LEU A 282 -20.77 -17.96 6.26
N PHE A 283 -21.14 -16.70 6.46
CA PHE A 283 -20.39 -15.56 5.94
C PHE A 283 -18.96 -15.52 6.49
N ALA A 284 -18.80 -15.62 7.81
CA ALA A 284 -17.48 -15.62 8.44
C ALA A 284 -16.59 -16.78 7.96
N ALA A 285 -17.17 -17.98 7.84
CA ALA A 285 -16.47 -19.15 7.31
C ALA A 285 -15.99 -18.93 5.86
N SER A 286 -16.81 -18.33 5.01
CA SER A 286 -16.44 -18.00 3.62
C SER A 286 -15.30 -16.97 3.54
N LEU A 287 -15.28 -16.00 4.46
CA LEU A 287 -14.24 -14.98 4.55
C LEU A 287 -12.88 -15.59 4.96
N ILE A 288 -12.89 -16.46 5.98
CA ILE A 288 -11.70 -17.17 6.45
C ILE A 288 -11.12 -18.05 5.33
N LEU A 289 -11.98 -18.78 4.63
CA LEU A 289 -11.56 -19.65 3.53
C LEU A 289 -10.94 -18.84 2.37
N SER A 290 -11.53 -17.69 2.04
CA SER A 290 -10.99 -16.79 1.02
C SER A 290 -9.59 -16.26 1.39
N PHE A 291 -9.40 -15.90 2.66
CA PHE A 291 -8.09 -15.44 3.16
C PHE A 291 -7.03 -16.56 3.12
N ALA A 292 -7.42 -17.80 3.44
CA ALA A 292 -6.55 -18.95 3.35
C ALA A 292 -6.08 -19.22 1.91
N PHE A 293 -7.00 -19.19 0.94
CA PHE A 293 -6.66 -19.35 -0.48
C PHE A 293 -5.76 -18.21 -1.00
N PHE A 294 -6.02 -16.97 -0.60
CA PHE A 294 -5.18 -15.83 -0.98
C PHE A 294 -3.76 -15.96 -0.44
N SER A 295 -3.62 -16.36 0.82
CA SER A 295 -2.33 -16.59 1.47
C SER A 295 -1.56 -17.74 0.80
N MET A 296 -2.25 -18.82 0.44
CA MET A 296 -1.67 -19.94 -0.31
C MET A 296 -1.15 -19.49 -1.69
N ALA A 297 -1.91 -18.65 -2.41
CA ALA A 297 -1.47 -18.13 -3.71
C ALA A 297 -0.18 -17.29 -3.61
N ILE A 298 -0.04 -16.48 -2.55
CA ILE A 298 1.18 -15.71 -2.29
C ILE A 298 2.37 -16.65 -2.05
N VAL A 299 2.19 -17.69 -1.23
CA VAL A 299 3.25 -18.67 -0.93
C VAL A 299 3.68 -19.40 -2.21
N VAL A 300 2.74 -19.88 -3.01
CA VAL A 300 3.03 -20.59 -4.27
C VAL A 300 3.79 -19.70 -5.26
N ASN A 301 3.37 -18.45 -5.46
CA ASN A 301 4.08 -17.49 -6.31
C ASN A 301 5.50 -17.19 -5.79
N GLY A 302 5.66 -17.10 -4.47
CA GLY A 302 6.98 -16.95 -3.84
C GLY A 302 7.90 -18.15 -4.09
N MET A 303 7.36 -19.37 -4.02
CA MET A 303 8.10 -20.60 -4.32
C MET A 303 8.53 -20.67 -5.79
N GLU A 304 7.64 -20.33 -6.73
CA GLU A 304 7.94 -20.30 -8.16
C GLU A 304 9.11 -19.35 -8.47
N LYS A 305 9.06 -18.10 -7.99
CA LYS A 305 10.14 -17.13 -8.17
C LYS A 305 11.47 -17.62 -7.63
N ARG A 306 11.45 -18.32 -6.48
CA ARG A 306 12.66 -18.87 -5.87
C ARG A 306 13.26 -19.98 -6.73
N GLU A 307 12.45 -20.88 -7.27
CA GLU A 307 12.94 -21.95 -8.14
C GLU A 307 13.47 -21.40 -9.47
N ILE A 308 12.78 -20.45 -10.11
CA ILE A 308 13.26 -19.74 -11.30
C ILE A 308 14.63 -19.11 -11.04
N SER A 309 14.79 -18.40 -9.91
CA SER A 309 16.05 -17.76 -9.56
C SER A 309 17.18 -18.78 -9.30
N LYS A 310 16.89 -19.94 -8.71
CA LYS A 310 17.88 -21.02 -8.53
C LYS A 310 18.35 -21.56 -9.88
N VAL A 311 17.43 -21.91 -10.77
CA VAL A 311 17.80 -22.47 -12.09
C VAL A 311 18.58 -21.43 -12.91
N TYR A 312 18.13 -20.17 -12.89
CA TYR A 312 18.85 -19.05 -13.51
C TYR A 312 20.29 -18.94 -13.00
N ASN A 313 20.50 -18.94 -11.68
CA ASN A 313 21.82 -18.83 -11.08
C ASN A 313 22.70 -20.07 -11.31
N ASN A 314 22.09 -21.25 -11.43
CA ASN A 314 22.81 -22.47 -11.78
C ASN A 314 23.43 -22.36 -13.18
N TYR A 315 22.66 -21.91 -14.18
CA TYR A 315 23.20 -21.70 -15.53
C TYR A 315 24.36 -20.68 -15.55
N LEU A 316 24.25 -19.58 -14.81
CA LEU A 316 25.32 -18.59 -14.71
C LEU A 316 26.58 -19.15 -14.03
N SER A 317 26.39 -19.98 -13.00
CA SER A 317 27.50 -20.61 -12.27
C SER A 317 28.19 -21.66 -13.13
N GLU A 318 27.42 -22.47 -13.86
CA GLU A 318 27.94 -23.46 -14.80
C GLU A 318 28.71 -22.81 -15.94
N ALA A 319 28.18 -21.69 -16.49
CA ALA A 319 28.89 -20.91 -17.49
C ALA A 319 30.23 -20.39 -16.95
N ALA A 320 30.25 -19.84 -15.73
CA ALA A 320 31.48 -19.34 -15.10
C ALA A 320 32.51 -20.46 -14.84
N LEU A 321 32.08 -21.63 -14.37
CA LEU A 321 32.95 -22.80 -14.19
C LEU A 321 33.54 -23.27 -15.53
N LYS A 322 32.73 -23.29 -16.58
CA LYS A 322 33.18 -23.69 -17.91
C LYS A 322 34.19 -22.70 -18.48
N ILE A 323 33.92 -21.40 -18.37
CA ILE A 323 34.88 -20.33 -18.72
C ILE A 323 36.21 -20.51 -17.98
N ALA A 324 36.19 -20.85 -16.69
CA ALA A 324 37.42 -21.07 -15.92
C ALA A 324 38.17 -22.35 -16.32
N SER A 325 37.48 -23.34 -16.88
CA SER A 325 38.07 -24.62 -17.29
C SER A 325 38.59 -24.63 -18.73
N THR A 326 37.97 -23.85 -19.61
CA THR A 326 38.39 -23.68 -21.00
C THR A 326 39.54 -22.66 -20.99
N GLY A 327 40.76 -23.09 -21.27
CA GLY A 327 41.93 -22.20 -21.32
C GLY A 327 41.79 -21.06 -22.34
N SER A 328 42.78 -20.16 -22.39
CA SER A 328 42.80 -18.93 -23.21
C SER A 328 42.82 -19.15 -24.74
N GLU A 329 41.85 -19.86 -25.29
CA GLU A 329 41.58 -19.87 -26.73
C GLU A 329 40.63 -18.71 -27.07
N ASN A 330 40.98 -17.87 -28.04
CA ASN A 330 40.16 -16.74 -28.50
C ASN A 330 38.96 -17.19 -29.37
N VAL A 331 38.41 -18.38 -29.10
CA VAL A 331 37.30 -18.99 -29.83
C VAL A 331 36.08 -19.04 -28.92
N VAL A 332 34.94 -18.60 -29.45
CA VAL A 332 33.66 -18.62 -28.74
C VAL A 332 33.17 -20.07 -28.59
N ASP A 333 32.96 -20.49 -27.35
CA ASP A 333 32.37 -21.78 -27.02
C ASP A 333 30.84 -21.72 -27.11
N SER A 334 30.27 -22.50 -28.02
CA SER A 334 28.83 -22.57 -28.24
C SER A 334 28.05 -23.04 -27.01
N ASP A 335 28.65 -23.88 -26.17
CA ASP A 335 28.00 -24.40 -24.98
C ASP A 335 27.92 -23.33 -23.88
N ILE A 336 28.94 -22.48 -23.75
CA ILE A 336 28.92 -21.34 -22.82
C ILE A 336 27.82 -20.36 -23.23
N LEU A 337 27.73 -20.03 -24.53
CA LEU A 337 26.65 -19.19 -25.04
C LEU A 337 25.27 -19.79 -24.81
N LYS A 338 25.14 -21.11 -24.96
CA LYS A 338 23.89 -21.82 -24.70
C LYS A 338 23.46 -21.67 -23.24
N LEU A 339 24.37 -21.77 -22.28
CA LEU A 339 24.05 -21.56 -20.86
C LEU A 339 23.54 -20.14 -20.58
N PHE A 340 24.14 -19.12 -21.19
CA PHE A 340 23.61 -17.75 -21.09
C PHE A 340 22.23 -17.60 -21.74
N GLN A 341 22.02 -18.21 -22.91
CA GLN A 341 20.71 -18.21 -23.57
C GLN A 341 19.65 -18.93 -22.75
N ASP A 342 19.98 -20.08 -22.14
CA ASP A 342 19.07 -20.82 -21.27
C ASP A 342 18.72 -20.01 -20.00
N ALA A 343 19.68 -19.28 -19.43
CA ALA A 343 19.44 -18.32 -18.34
C ALA A 343 18.49 -17.19 -18.79
N ILE A 344 18.74 -16.60 -19.96
CA ILE A 344 17.89 -15.56 -20.55
C ILE A 344 16.46 -16.08 -20.81
N ASN A 345 16.31 -17.29 -21.31
CA ASN A 345 15.00 -17.88 -21.60
C ASN A 345 14.16 -18.08 -20.32
N ILE A 346 14.81 -18.44 -19.20
CA ILE A 346 14.15 -18.61 -17.90
C ILE A 346 13.83 -17.27 -17.22
N SER A 347 14.73 -16.28 -17.31
CA SER A 347 14.51 -14.96 -16.75
C SER A 347 14.90 -13.85 -17.73
N PRO A 348 14.05 -13.55 -18.74
CA PRO A 348 14.39 -12.60 -19.80
C PRO A 348 14.66 -11.19 -19.31
N ASN A 349 14.04 -10.80 -18.20
CA ASN A 349 14.15 -9.46 -17.62
C ASN A 349 15.40 -9.30 -16.72
N SER A 350 16.12 -10.38 -16.42
CA SER A 350 17.35 -10.34 -15.61
C SER A 350 18.54 -10.01 -16.49
N THR A 351 19.19 -8.87 -16.23
CA THR A 351 20.24 -8.32 -17.08
C THR A 351 21.61 -8.96 -16.91
N GLU A 352 21.84 -9.61 -15.78
CA GLU A 352 23.12 -10.23 -15.45
C GLU A 352 23.57 -11.25 -16.51
N ALA A 353 22.65 -12.07 -17.04
CA ALA A 353 23.00 -13.04 -18.09
C ALA A 353 23.45 -12.35 -19.39
N TYR A 354 22.82 -11.23 -19.74
CA TYR A 354 23.18 -10.42 -20.92
C TYR A 354 24.55 -9.77 -20.74
N ILE A 355 24.79 -9.20 -19.55
CA ILE A 355 26.07 -8.56 -19.21
C ILE A 355 27.19 -9.61 -19.21
N ARG A 356 27.02 -10.76 -18.55
CA ARG A 356 28.02 -11.83 -18.55
C ARG A 356 28.29 -12.40 -19.94
N MET A 357 27.25 -12.53 -20.77
CA MET A 357 27.43 -12.95 -22.15
C MET A 357 28.24 -11.91 -22.95
N LEU A 358 27.94 -10.62 -22.77
CA LEU A 358 28.69 -9.53 -23.40
C LEU A 358 30.15 -9.53 -22.95
N ASP A 359 30.39 -9.69 -21.65
CA ASP A 359 31.73 -9.73 -21.06
C ASP A 359 32.55 -10.89 -21.58
N TYR A 360 31.92 -12.06 -21.72
CA TYR A 360 32.55 -13.24 -22.32
C TYR A 360 33.02 -12.97 -23.75
N TYR A 361 32.20 -12.30 -24.58
CA TYR A 361 32.63 -11.89 -25.92
C TYR A 361 33.79 -10.88 -25.88
N CYS A 362 33.75 -9.91 -24.98
CA CYS A 362 34.84 -8.94 -24.80
C CYS A 362 36.14 -9.63 -24.40
N ASP A 363 36.07 -10.62 -23.49
CA ASP A 363 37.25 -11.33 -22.99
C ASP A 363 37.93 -12.18 -24.07
N LEU A 364 37.18 -12.64 -25.07
CA LEU A 364 37.69 -13.36 -26.24
C LEU A 364 38.17 -12.45 -27.37
N GLY A 365 38.13 -11.13 -27.19
CA GLY A 365 38.47 -10.17 -28.24
C GLY A 365 37.43 -10.08 -29.36
N GLN A 366 36.17 -10.44 -29.09
CA GLN A 366 35.05 -10.43 -30.06
C GLN A 366 33.97 -9.42 -29.66
N THR A 367 34.38 -8.22 -29.26
CA THR A 367 33.52 -7.17 -28.68
C THR A 367 32.35 -6.82 -29.59
N ARG A 368 32.63 -6.68 -30.89
CA ARG A 368 31.60 -6.33 -31.89
C ARG A 368 30.51 -7.40 -31.99
N ASN A 369 30.89 -8.69 -31.93
CA ASN A 369 29.94 -9.80 -31.99
C ASN A 369 29.03 -9.80 -30.77
N GLY A 370 29.59 -9.58 -29.57
CA GLY A 370 28.81 -9.47 -28.34
C GLY A 370 27.81 -8.31 -28.38
N LEU A 371 28.28 -7.11 -28.74
CA LEU A 371 27.41 -5.92 -28.86
C LEU A 371 26.30 -6.12 -29.90
N MET A 372 26.58 -6.77 -31.03
CA MET A 372 25.57 -7.09 -32.05
C MET A 372 24.54 -8.10 -31.53
N ALA A 373 24.98 -9.15 -30.82
CA ALA A 373 24.08 -10.15 -30.24
C ALA A 373 23.11 -9.51 -29.23
N ILE A 374 23.63 -8.70 -28.31
CA ILE A 374 22.81 -7.99 -27.31
C ILE A 374 21.88 -6.97 -27.98
N SER A 375 22.37 -6.21 -28.95
CA SER A 375 21.55 -5.24 -29.69
C SER A 375 20.40 -5.91 -30.45
N ALA A 376 20.63 -7.09 -31.02
CA ALA A 376 19.59 -7.88 -31.68
C ALA A 376 18.52 -8.35 -30.68
N MET A 377 18.91 -8.81 -29.48
CA MET A 377 17.98 -9.21 -28.42
C MET A 377 17.14 -8.02 -27.90
N ILE A 378 17.75 -6.83 -27.79
CA ILE A 378 17.02 -5.61 -27.45
C ILE A 378 16.01 -5.27 -28.55
N ALA A 379 16.41 -5.35 -29.82
CA ALA A 379 15.57 -5.04 -30.96
C ALA A 379 14.39 -6.02 -31.11
N SER A 380 14.55 -7.30 -30.76
CA SER A 380 13.47 -8.28 -30.74
C SER A 380 12.48 -8.11 -29.58
N GLY A 381 12.75 -7.18 -28.64
CA GLY A 381 11.93 -6.96 -27.45
C GLY A 381 12.14 -7.98 -26.34
N THR A 382 13.19 -8.82 -26.44
CA THR A 382 13.50 -9.82 -25.41
C THR A 382 13.80 -9.10 -24.09
N GLY A 383 13.11 -9.47 -23.02
CA GLY A 383 13.35 -8.94 -21.68
C GLY A 383 13.00 -7.46 -21.45
N ASN A 384 12.38 -6.79 -22.44
CA ASN A 384 12.09 -5.34 -22.41
C ASN A 384 13.31 -4.48 -21.99
N LEU A 385 14.49 -4.80 -22.54
CA LEU A 385 15.78 -4.27 -22.10
C LEU A 385 16.17 -2.92 -22.70
N GLY A 386 15.36 -2.36 -23.60
CA GLY A 386 15.70 -1.14 -24.37
C GLY A 386 16.03 0.10 -23.52
N ASN A 387 15.63 0.10 -22.25
CA ASN A 387 15.88 1.13 -21.25
C ASN A 387 16.42 0.55 -19.92
N ASN A 388 17.01 -0.65 -19.93
CA ASN A 388 17.59 -1.18 -18.69
C ASN A 388 18.90 -0.47 -18.35
N ASP A 389 18.93 0.22 -17.23
CA ASP A 389 20.07 1.04 -16.79
C ASP A 389 21.40 0.28 -16.76
N ASP A 390 21.43 -0.96 -16.25
CA ASP A 390 22.66 -1.73 -16.05
C ASP A 390 23.28 -2.12 -17.39
N LEU A 391 22.43 -2.59 -18.31
CA LEU A 391 22.85 -2.99 -19.65
C LEU A 391 23.25 -1.78 -20.49
N MET A 392 22.48 -0.69 -20.44
CA MET A 392 22.82 0.56 -21.16
C MET A 392 24.13 1.14 -20.64
N MET A 393 24.35 1.13 -19.32
CA MET A 393 25.59 1.58 -18.69
C MET A 393 26.78 0.76 -19.20
N ARG A 394 26.67 -0.58 -19.17
CA ARG A 394 27.77 -1.45 -19.61
C ARG A 394 28.08 -1.33 -21.10
N MET A 395 27.05 -1.27 -21.95
CA MET A 395 27.25 -1.05 -23.39
C MET A 395 27.90 0.31 -23.66
N GLY A 396 27.47 1.36 -22.96
CA GLY A 396 28.09 2.70 -23.04
C GLY A 396 29.56 2.68 -22.65
N GLN A 397 29.90 2.01 -21.53
CA GLN A 397 31.28 1.85 -21.06
C GLN A 397 32.16 1.15 -22.10
N ILE A 398 31.69 0.08 -22.73
CA ILE A 398 32.47 -0.62 -23.78
C ILE A 398 32.76 0.30 -24.96
N TYR A 399 31.76 1.06 -25.43
CA TYR A 399 31.98 2.01 -26.53
C TYR A 399 32.87 3.20 -26.16
N PHE A 400 32.91 3.58 -24.88
CA PHE A 400 33.72 4.69 -24.37
C PHE A 400 35.18 4.30 -24.10
N LEU A 401 35.38 3.17 -23.43
CA LEU A 401 36.68 2.69 -22.96
C LEU A 401 37.41 1.89 -24.05
N GLY A 402 36.66 1.27 -24.96
CA GLY A 402 37.19 0.30 -25.91
C GLY A 402 37.42 -1.06 -25.25
N ASN A 403 38.17 -1.94 -25.93
CA ASN A 403 38.59 -3.21 -25.38
C ASN A 403 40.03 -3.50 -25.82
N SER A 404 40.96 -3.60 -24.87
CA SER A 404 42.37 -3.83 -25.16
C SER A 404 42.66 -5.23 -25.75
N LYS A 405 41.76 -6.20 -25.56
CA LYS A 405 41.87 -7.55 -26.13
C LYS A 405 41.35 -7.65 -27.56
N ASP A 406 40.66 -6.63 -28.06
CA ASP A 406 40.07 -6.59 -29.40
C ASP A 406 40.64 -5.39 -30.17
N THR A 407 41.74 -5.63 -30.89
CA THR A 407 42.45 -4.57 -31.61
C THR A 407 41.67 -4.04 -32.82
N GLU A 408 40.65 -4.75 -33.28
CA GLU A 408 39.78 -4.32 -34.38
C GLU A 408 38.62 -3.45 -33.89
N PHE A 409 38.30 -3.51 -32.59
CA PHE A 409 37.25 -2.70 -32.00
C PHE A 409 37.72 -1.27 -31.74
N ASN A 410 37.11 -0.33 -32.47
CA ASN A 410 37.37 1.09 -32.32
C ASN A 410 36.39 1.73 -31.33
N ILE A 411 36.92 2.62 -30.50
CA ILE A 411 36.15 3.47 -29.60
C ILE A 411 35.16 4.32 -30.42
N ASP A 412 33.92 4.41 -29.95
CA ASP A 412 32.86 5.21 -30.58
C ASP A 412 32.12 6.03 -29.52
N TYR A 413 32.65 7.22 -29.25
CA TYR A 413 32.10 8.15 -28.27
C TYR A 413 30.68 8.61 -28.62
N ARG A 414 30.33 8.69 -29.92
CA ARG A 414 28.98 9.08 -30.33
C ARG A 414 27.97 8.03 -29.89
N THR A 415 28.30 6.76 -30.11
CA THR A 415 27.46 5.64 -29.69
C THR A 415 27.45 5.48 -28.17
N ALA A 416 28.59 5.67 -27.50
CA ALA A 416 28.68 5.69 -26.05
C ALA A 416 27.71 6.71 -25.41
N ALA A 417 27.72 7.96 -25.90
CA ALA A 417 26.81 9.01 -25.43
C ALA A 417 25.33 8.59 -25.52
N ARG A 418 24.93 7.97 -26.63
CA ARG A 418 23.54 7.49 -26.84
C ARG A 418 23.11 6.45 -25.82
N TYR A 419 24.02 5.60 -25.36
CA TYR A 419 23.74 4.62 -24.32
C TYR A 419 23.67 5.27 -22.94
N PHE A 420 24.63 6.12 -22.58
CA PHE A 420 24.62 6.83 -21.30
C PHE A 420 23.40 7.75 -21.14
N ASP A 421 22.88 8.33 -22.23
CA ASP A 421 21.66 9.16 -22.21
C ASP A 421 20.40 8.41 -21.80
N LYS A 422 20.40 7.08 -21.95
CA LYS A 422 19.27 6.23 -21.55
C LYS A 422 19.35 5.79 -20.09
N VAL A 423 20.48 6.02 -19.43
CA VAL A 423 20.72 5.56 -18.06
C VAL A 423 20.11 6.55 -17.06
N ASN A 424 19.38 6.02 -16.09
CA ASN A 424 18.85 6.80 -14.99
C ASN A 424 19.98 7.32 -14.08
N ILE A 425 20.24 8.62 -14.15
CA ILE A 425 21.26 9.32 -13.36
C ILE A 425 21.07 9.22 -11.84
N LYS A 426 19.87 8.88 -11.35
CA LYS A 426 19.68 8.62 -9.91
C LYS A 426 20.30 7.29 -9.48
N LYS A 427 20.35 6.31 -10.38
CA LYS A 427 20.95 4.99 -10.17
C LYS A 427 22.45 5.03 -10.47
N TYR A 428 22.83 5.71 -11.55
CA TYR A 428 24.23 5.87 -11.98
C TYR A 428 24.57 7.35 -12.20
N PRO A 429 24.93 8.10 -11.14
CA PRO A 429 25.28 9.52 -11.25
C PRO A 429 26.40 9.80 -12.27
N GLN A 430 27.36 8.88 -12.38
CA GLN A 430 28.48 8.96 -13.29
C GLN A 430 28.07 8.89 -14.78
N ALA A 431 26.89 8.35 -15.10
CA ALA A 431 26.40 8.32 -16.49
C ALA A 431 26.30 9.73 -17.10
N LYS A 432 26.02 10.75 -16.27
CA LYS A 432 26.01 12.16 -16.70
C LYS A 432 27.39 12.61 -17.17
N TYR A 433 28.43 12.25 -16.42
CA TYR A 433 29.81 12.56 -16.76
C TYR A 433 30.22 11.89 -18.08
N TYR A 434 30.02 10.57 -18.15
CA TYR A 434 30.33 9.81 -19.36
C TYR A 434 29.59 10.34 -20.58
N SER A 435 28.30 10.65 -20.45
CA SER A 435 27.49 11.24 -21.52
C SER A 435 28.05 12.59 -21.99
N SER A 436 28.41 13.49 -21.06
CA SER A 436 28.99 14.80 -21.40
C SER A 436 30.31 14.65 -22.15
N LEU A 437 31.25 13.92 -21.55
CA LEU A 437 32.58 13.74 -22.12
C LEU A 437 32.55 13.01 -23.47
N SER A 438 31.69 12.00 -23.60
CA SER A 438 31.48 11.28 -24.87
C SER A 438 30.99 12.21 -25.98
N ARG A 439 30.09 13.16 -25.67
CA ARG A 439 29.65 14.14 -26.68
C ARG A 439 30.81 15.03 -27.10
N SER A 440 31.52 15.61 -26.14
CA SER A 440 32.65 16.50 -26.38
C SER A 440 33.74 15.83 -27.22
N LEU A 441 34.02 14.53 -26.98
CA LEU A 441 34.99 13.74 -27.75
C LEU A 441 34.48 13.31 -29.15
N SER A 442 33.17 13.37 -29.41
CA SER A 442 32.55 12.90 -30.67
C SER A 442 32.37 13.99 -31.74
N GLU A 443 32.56 15.26 -31.39
CA GLU A 443 32.33 16.40 -32.27
C GLU A 443 33.47 16.61 -33.29
N ILE A 444 33.10 16.86 -34.55
CA ILE A 444 34.05 17.16 -35.64
C ILE A 444 34.49 18.63 -35.48
N GLY A 445 35.80 18.88 -35.33
CA GLY A 445 36.33 20.20 -34.97
C GLY A 445 36.52 20.40 -33.46
N THR A 446 36.88 19.30 -32.78
CA THR A 446 37.13 19.13 -31.34
C THR A 446 37.57 20.39 -30.60
N ASP A 447 36.66 20.94 -29.78
CA ASP A 447 36.97 22.03 -28.84
C ASP A 447 37.66 21.45 -27.60
N TRP A 448 39.00 21.51 -27.63
CA TRP A 448 39.84 21.01 -26.54
C TRP A 448 39.69 21.81 -25.25
N GLU A 449 39.17 23.04 -25.28
CA GLU A 449 38.90 23.82 -24.06
C GLU A 449 37.74 23.19 -23.28
N ILE A 450 36.66 22.81 -23.98
CA ILE A 450 35.50 22.13 -23.39
C ILE A 450 35.89 20.74 -22.88
N ILE A 451 36.64 19.96 -23.67
CA ILE A 451 37.04 18.59 -23.28
C ILE A 451 37.96 18.60 -22.07
N VAL A 452 38.98 19.47 -22.04
CA VAL A 452 39.87 19.58 -20.88
C VAL A 452 39.10 20.03 -19.64
N LYS A 453 38.15 20.96 -19.78
CA LYS A 453 37.27 21.36 -18.68
C LYS A 453 36.44 20.19 -18.16
N ASP A 454 35.83 19.40 -19.04
CA ASP A 454 35.04 18.22 -18.65
C ASP A 454 35.92 17.17 -17.96
N MET A 455 37.10 16.87 -18.49
CA MET A 455 38.03 15.91 -17.90
C MET A 455 38.54 16.35 -16.52
N LYS A 456 38.74 17.65 -16.27
CA LYS A 456 39.16 18.17 -14.96
C LYS A 456 38.13 17.94 -13.85
N ASN A 457 36.85 17.85 -14.19
CA ASN A 457 35.77 17.66 -13.22
C ASN A 457 35.57 16.18 -12.86
N VAL A 458 36.41 15.25 -13.34
CA VAL A 458 36.25 13.81 -13.11
C VAL A 458 36.05 13.46 -11.62
N ASP A 459 36.79 14.10 -10.71
CA ASP A 459 36.70 13.83 -9.27
C ASP A 459 35.32 14.21 -8.68
N GLU A 460 34.66 15.24 -9.22
CA GLU A 460 33.31 15.65 -8.79
C GLU A 460 32.30 14.50 -8.98
N TYR A 461 32.48 13.74 -10.06
CA TYR A 461 31.61 12.64 -10.43
C TYR A 461 32.05 11.31 -9.80
N LEU A 462 33.36 11.08 -9.68
CA LEU A 462 33.91 9.85 -9.11
C LEU A 462 33.81 9.77 -7.59
N ASN A 463 33.69 10.90 -6.88
CA ASN A 463 33.45 10.90 -5.44
C ASN A 463 32.01 10.53 -5.04
N THR A 464 31.19 10.09 -5.99
CA THR A 464 29.86 9.50 -5.74
C THR A 464 29.95 7.99 -5.42
N GLU A 465 28.85 7.25 -5.41
CA GLU A 465 28.80 5.79 -5.15
C GLU A 465 29.42 4.92 -6.28
N VAL A 466 30.45 5.42 -6.97
CA VAL A 466 31.22 4.68 -7.98
C VAL A 466 32.16 3.71 -7.27
N ASN A 467 32.25 2.47 -7.75
CA ASN A 467 33.17 1.49 -7.18
C ASN A 467 34.64 1.79 -7.57
N GLU A 468 35.58 1.27 -6.79
CA GLU A 468 37.01 1.56 -6.97
C GLU A 468 37.59 1.00 -8.29
N GLU A 469 37.06 -0.11 -8.81
CA GLU A 469 37.44 -0.64 -10.13
C GLU A 469 37.13 0.36 -11.24
N GLU A 470 35.90 0.86 -11.28
CA GLU A 470 35.43 1.79 -12.30
C GLU A 470 36.20 3.12 -12.22
N LYS A 471 36.53 3.59 -11.01
CA LYS A 471 37.40 4.78 -10.83
C LYS A 471 38.78 4.58 -11.45
N ALA A 472 39.44 3.45 -11.16
CA ALA A 472 40.77 3.16 -11.71
C ALA A 472 40.73 3.08 -13.25
N GLU A 473 39.72 2.43 -13.81
CA GLU A 473 39.52 2.31 -15.26
C GLU A 473 39.30 3.67 -15.94
N ILE A 474 38.51 4.56 -15.32
CA ILE A 474 38.31 5.93 -15.80
C ILE A 474 39.61 6.72 -15.75
N TYR A 475 40.32 6.73 -14.62
CA TYR A 475 41.58 7.48 -14.51
C TYR A 475 42.62 7.04 -15.53
N ILE A 476 42.76 5.73 -15.74
CA ILE A 476 43.65 5.16 -16.76
C ILE A 476 43.21 5.63 -18.16
N THR A 477 41.93 5.57 -18.48
CA THR A 477 41.40 5.99 -19.79
C THR A 477 41.62 7.48 -20.05
N LEU A 478 41.34 8.34 -19.06
CA LEU A 478 41.59 9.77 -19.16
C LEU A 478 43.07 10.06 -19.36
N SER A 479 43.95 9.36 -18.65
CA SER A 479 45.41 9.49 -18.86
C SER A 479 45.80 9.20 -20.31
N LYS A 480 45.17 8.19 -20.93
CA LYS A 480 45.40 7.83 -22.33
C LYS A 480 44.91 8.92 -23.28
N ILE A 481 43.76 9.53 -23.00
CA ILE A 481 43.25 10.66 -23.79
C ILE A 481 44.22 11.85 -23.72
N TYR A 482 44.72 12.18 -22.52
CA TYR A 482 45.73 13.23 -22.33
C TYR A 482 47.02 12.94 -23.13
N ARG A 483 47.55 11.72 -23.06
CA ARG A 483 48.77 11.31 -23.77
C ARG A 483 48.59 11.30 -25.29
N ALA A 484 47.48 10.74 -25.77
CA ALA A 484 47.22 10.59 -27.20
C ALA A 484 46.98 11.93 -27.91
N ASN A 485 46.46 12.94 -27.19
CA ASN A 485 46.08 14.24 -27.76
C ASN A 485 46.93 15.40 -27.22
N ALA A 486 48.13 15.10 -26.72
CA ALA A 486 49.00 16.04 -26.02
C ALA A 486 49.19 17.38 -26.77
N PHE A 487 49.43 17.34 -28.08
CA PHE A 487 49.64 18.55 -28.89
C PHE A 487 48.43 19.50 -28.89
N ALA A 488 47.22 18.95 -28.98
CA ALA A 488 46.01 19.76 -29.03
C ALA A 488 45.63 20.30 -27.64
N ILE A 489 45.87 19.50 -26.60
CA ILE A 489 45.65 19.87 -25.19
C ILE A 489 46.65 20.95 -24.75
N GLN A 490 47.90 20.88 -25.20
CA GLN A 490 48.92 21.88 -24.88
C GLN A 490 48.55 23.27 -25.43
N LYS A 491 47.88 23.34 -26.60
CA LYS A 491 47.42 24.61 -27.21
C LYS A 491 46.37 25.34 -26.37
N VAL A 492 45.64 24.64 -25.51
CA VAL A 492 44.66 25.24 -24.59
C VAL A 492 45.24 25.54 -23.21
N GLY A 493 46.57 25.46 -23.05
CA GLY A 493 47.28 25.88 -21.84
C GLY A 493 47.41 24.81 -20.75
N GLU A 494 47.05 23.56 -21.04
CA GLU A 494 47.19 22.45 -20.10
C GLU A 494 48.50 21.69 -20.32
N LYS A 495 49.05 21.08 -19.25
CA LYS A 495 50.22 20.20 -19.33
C LYS A 495 49.76 18.73 -19.42
N PRO A 496 49.68 18.14 -20.63
CA PRO A 496 49.00 16.86 -20.82
C PRO A 496 49.71 15.70 -20.12
N PHE A 497 51.04 15.67 -20.10
CA PHE A 497 51.79 14.57 -19.48
C PHE A 497 51.77 14.64 -17.96
N ASP A 498 51.84 15.85 -17.38
CA ASP A 498 51.65 16.07 -15.93
C ASP A 498 50.29 15.56 -15.48
N LYS A 499 49.23 15.92 -16.22
CA LYS A 499 47.87 15.46 -15.94
C LYS A 499 47.70 13.96 -16.15
N ALA A 500 48.31 13.38 -17.17
CA ALA A 500 48.29 11.94 -17.36
C ALA A 500 48.91 11.22 -16.16
N MET A 501 50.07 11.68 -15.67
CA MET A 501 50.72 11.10 -14.49
C MET A 501 49.93 11.31 -13.19
N GLU A 502 49.29 12.47 -13.01
CA GLU A 502 48.39 12.73 -11.88
C GLU A 502 47.26 11.69 -11.83
N LEU A 503 46.61 11.44 -12.97
CA LEU A 503 45.52 10.46 -13.09
C LEU A 503 46.03 9.02 -12.88
N LEU A 504 47.19 8.67 -13.45
CA LEU A 504 47.81 7.37 -13.24
C LEU A 504 48.20 7.16 -11.77
N ASN A 505 48.67 8.20 -11.06
CA ASN A 505 48.94 8.11 -9.63
C ASN A 505 47.67 7.80 -8.84
N LYS A 506 46.55 8.50 -9.13
CA LYS A 506 45.25 8.21 -8.51
C LYS A 506 44.80 6.76 -8.78
N ALA A 507 44.93 6.27 -10.01
CA ALA A 507 44.63 4.88 -10.34
C ALA A 507 45.56 3.91 -9.58
N GLY A 508 46.85 4.24 -9.47
CA GLY A 508 47.85 3.46 -8.75
C GLY A 508 47.58 3.39 -7.24
N GLU A 509 47.15 4.48 -6.61
CA GLU A 509 46.74 4.52 -5.20
C GLU A 509 45.58 3.55 -4.93
N ILE A 510 44.58 3.55 -5.81
CA ILE A 510 43.47 2.60 -5.74
C ILE A 510 43.98 1.17 -5.87
N LEU A 511 44.74 0.87 -6.93
CA LEU A 511 45.25 -0.48 -7.20
C LEU A 511 46.23 -0.99 -6.12
N ASN A 512 46.95 -0.10 -5.44
CA ASN A 512 47.87 -0.46 -4.36
C ASN A 512 47.18 -0.67 -3.00
N SER A 513 45.90 -0.33 -2.86
CA SER A 513 45.12 -0.58 -1.64
C SER A 513 45.12 -2.07 -1.24
N SER A 514 45.17 -2.34 0.07
CA SER A 514 45.12 -3.70 0.64
C SER A 514 43.76 -4.38 0.44
N TYR A 515 42.73 -3.62 0.07
CA TYR A 515 41.35 -4.07 -0.06
C TYR A 515 40.96 -4.44 -1.51
N ILE A 516 41.87 -4.26 -2.48
CA ILE A 516 41.61 -4.56 -3.89
C ILE A 516 42.04 -5.99 -4.25
N ASP A 517 41.16 -6.70 -4.97
CA ASP A 517 41.39 -8.05 -5.49
C ASP A 517 42.67 -8.13 -6.34
N LYS A 518 43.46 -9.18 -6.13
CA LYS A 518 44.66 -9.48 -6.90
C LYS A 518 44.39 -9.56 -8.40
N ASN A 519 43.26 -10.15 -8.80
CA ASN A 519 42.88 -10.26 -10.22
C ASN A 519 42.67 -8.87 -10.85
N LEU A 520 42.12 -7.93 -10.08
CA LEU A 520 41.91 -6.56 -10.52
C LEU A 520 43.24 -5.84 -10.76
N LYS A 521 44.23 -6.08 -9.88
CA LYS A 521 45.58 -5.52 -10.04
C LYS A 521 46.22 -6.04 -11.33
N GLU A 522 46.21 -7.35 -11.54
CA GLU A 522 46.81 -7.96 -12.73
C GLU A 522 46.17 -7.46 -14.04
N LYS A 523 44.87 -7.13 -14.04
CA LYS A 523 44.16 -6.56 -15.19
C LYS A 523 44.65 -5.16 -15.59
N TYR A 524 44.90 -4.26 -14.63
CA TYR A 524 45.17 -2.83 -14.92
C TYR A 524 46.64 -2.41 -14.80
N LEU A 525 47.48 -3.17 -14.10
CA LEU A 525 48.92 -2.88 -13.95
C LEU A 525 49.67 -2.73 -15.29
N PRO A 526 49.41 -3.52 -16.35
CA PRO A 526 50.10 -3.34 -17.62
C PRO A 526 49.89 -1.94 -18.22
N GLU A 527 48.65 -1.47 -18.31
CA GLU A 527 48.36 -0.13 -18.86
C GLU A 527 48.82 0.98 -17.91
N LEU A 528 48.78 0.74 -16.60
CA LEU A 528 49.31 1.70 -15.61
C LEU A 528 50.82 1.94 -15.82
N TYR A 529 51.62 0.86 -15.87
CA TYR A 529 53.07 0.95 -16.05
C TYR A 529 53.44 1.49 -17.43
N PHE A 530 52.78 1.00 -18.48
CA PHE A 530 52.98 1.56 -19.82
C PHE A 530 52.62 3.05 -19.87
N GLY A 531 51.52 3.44 -19.21
CA GLY A 531 51.05 4.82 -19.15
C GLY A 531 52.06 5.77 -18.53
N PHE A 532 52.66 5.37 -17.40
CA PHE A 532 53.73 6.15 -16.77
C PHE A 532 54.97 6.23 -17.68
N ALA A 533 55.41 5.10 -18.22
CA ALA A 533 56.58 5.05 -19.08
C ALA A 533 56.44 5.96 -20.30
N ASP A 534 55.29 5.89 -20.98
CA ASP A 534 54.97 6.70 -22.15
C ASP A 534 54.81 8.19 -21.80
N ALA A 535 54.22 8.54 -20.65
CA ALA A 535 54.10 9.92 -20.20
C ALA A 535 55.47 10.56 -19.91
N TYR A 536 56.31 9.90 -19.12
CA TYR A 536 57.66 10.38 -18.82
C TYR A 536 58.52 10.48 -20.07
N TYR A 537 58.53 9.43 -20.90
CA TYR A 537 59.31 9.41 -22.14
C TYR A 537 58.92 10.54 -23.09
N ARG A 538 57.61 10.79 -23.27
CA ARG A 538 57.15 11.86 -24.16
C ARG A 538 57.38 13.25 -23.57
N ARG A 539 57.19 13.44 -22.27
CA ARG A 539 57.46 14.74 -21.61
C ARG A 539 58.91 15.15 -21.77
N ALA A 540 59.85 14.22 -21.55
CA ALA A 540 61.29 14.44 -21.75
C ALA A 540 61.65 14.87 -23.18
N ASN A 541 60.89 14.45 -24.19
CA ASN A 541 61.16 14.74 -25.60
C ASN A 541 60.40 15.95 -26.16
N ILE A 542 59.27 16.32 -25.56
CA ILE A 542 58.34 17.36 -26.08
C ILE A 542 58.39 18.65 -25.26
N GLU A 543 58.64 18.57 -23.95
CA GLU A 543 58.70 19.72 -23.03
C GLU A 543 60.10 19.81 -22.36
N PRO A 544 61.18 20.03 -23.13
CA PRO A 544 62.53 19.85 -22.61
C PRO A 544 62.95 20.96 -21.63
N ASP A 545 62.96 20.65 -20.35
CA ASP A 545 63.88 21.22 -19.36
C ASP A 545 65.06 20.25 -19.18
N GLU A 546 66.30 20.73 -19.29
CA GLU A 546 67.49 19.88 -19.41
C GLU A 546 67.73 18.99 -18.18
N LYS A 547 67.31 19.43 -16.98
CA LYS A 547 67.47 18.65 -15.74
C LYS A 547 66.28 17.72 -15.49
N GLU A 548 65.06 18.19 -15.76
CA GLU A 548 63.85 17.36 -15.59
C GLU A 548 63.76 16.26 -16.64
N SER A 549 64.17 16.54 -17.89
CA SER A 549 64.14 15.55 -18.99
C SER A 549 65.01 14.34 -18.70
N ARG A 550 66.18 14.53 -18.08
CA ARG A 550 67.06 13.42 -17.70
C ARG A 550 66.42 12.52 -16.63
N ASN A 551 65.78 13.12 -15.63
CA ASN A 551 65.08 12.37 -14.58
C ASN A 551 63.89 11.58 -15.16
N ASP A 552 63.12 12.21 -16.04
CA ASP A 552 61.99 11.60 -16.73
C ASP A 552 62.42 10.38 -17.57
N LEU A 553 63.56 10.46 -18.26
CA LEU A 553 64.07 9.32 -19.01
C LEU A 553 64.41 8.12 -18.11
N TYR A 554 64.97 8.34 -16.90
CA TYR A 554 65.19 7.24 -15.95
C TYR A 554 63.88 6.67 -15.39
N GLU A 555 62.90 7.51 -15.06
CA GLU A 555 61.57 7.05 -14.65
C GLU A 555 60.89 6.25 -15.75
N ALA A 556 61.00 6.70 -17.02
CA ALA A 556 60.47 5.97 -18.16
C ALA A 556 61.07 4.56 -18.27
N VAL A 557 62.39 4.41 -18.09
CA VAL A 557 63.05 3.09 -18.07
C VAL A 557 62.51 2.22 -16.94
N SER A 558 62.47 2.73 -15.70
CA SER A 558 61.93 2.01 -14.53
C SER A 558 60.52 1.48 -14.76
N TYR A 559 59.65 2.27 -15.38
CA TYR A 559 58.29 1.83 -15.70
C TYR A 559 58.20 0.89 -16.90
N TYR A 560 59.04 1.06 -17.94
CA TYR A 560 59.12 0.09 -19.03
C TYR A 560 59.58 -1.28 -18.51
N GLU A 561 60.58 -1.34 -17.63
CA GLU A 561 61.03 -2.60 -17.01
C GLU A 561 59.90 -3.31 -16.25
N ARG A 562 59.08 -2.57 -15.50
CA ARG A 562 57.90 -3.12 -14.82
C ARG A 562 56.83 -3.61 -15.80
N TYR A 563 56.62 -2.89 -16.90
CA TYR A 563 55.70 -3.28 -17.95
C TYR A 563 56.12 -4.57 -18.66
N LEU A 564 57.42 -4.80 -18.84
CA LEU A 564 57.96 -5.97 -19.53
C LEU A 564 57.56 -7.31 -18.89
N ILE A 565 57.16 -7.33 -17.61
CA ILE A 565 56.63 -8.52 -16.93
C ILE A 565 55.36 -9.03 -17.61
N PHE A 566 54.58 -8.14 -18.23
CA PHE A 566 53.28 -8.45 -18.86
C PHE A 566 53.33 -8.44 -20.39
N ALA A 567 54.47 -8.07 -20.96
CA ALA A 567 54.62 -7.84 -22.39
C ALA A 567 54.62 -9.15 -23.20
N THR A 568 53.96 -9.14 -24.35
CA THR A 568 54.16 -10.17 -25.39
C THR A 568 55.58 -10.10 -25.95
N THR A 569 56.05 -11.15 -26.63
CA THR A 569 57.38 -11.19 -27.25
C THR A 569 57.68 -9.97 -28.13
N ALA A 570 56.73 -9.58 -29.00
CA ALA A 570 56.88 -8.42 -29.86
C ALA A 570 56.98 -7.10 -29.07
N GLN A 571 56.18 -6.95 -28.01
CA GLN A 571 56.25 -5.79 -27.12
C GLN A 571 57.56 -5.78 -26.33
N THR A 572 58.05 -6.94 -25.88
CA THR A 572 59.34 -7.06 -25.18
C THR A 572 60.48 -6.52 -26.03
N VAL A 573 60.57 -6.95 -27.29
CA VAL A 573 61.60 -6.47 -28.22
C VAL A 573 61.48 -4.96 -28.42
N LEU A 574 60.28 -4.46 -28.70
CA LEU A 574 60.03 -3.03 -28.95
C LEU A 574 60.46 -2.16 -27.76
N PHE A 575 60.05 -2.51 -26.54
CA PHE A 575 60.30 -1.69 -25.35
C PHE A 575 61.70 -1.86 -24.78
N LYS A 576 62.33 -3.03 -24.90
CA LYS A 576 63.77 -3.15 -24.61
C LYS A 576 64.61 -2.31 -25.56
N ASN A 577 64.28 -2.31 -26.85
CA ASN A 577 64.97 -1.45 -27.81
C ASN A 577 64.76 0.03 -27.45
N ARG A 578 63.56 0.40 -26.99
CA ARG A 578 63.28 1.75 -26.47
C ARG A 578 64.14 2.10 -25.24
N ILE A 579 64.32 1.18 -24.30
CA ILE A 579 65.19 1.37 -23.13
C ILE A 579 66.64 1.61 -23.59
N GLY A 580 67.14 0.79 -24.53
CA GLY A 580 68.46 1.02 -25.14
C GLY A 580 68.58 2.39 -25.82
N ASP A 581 67.55 2.83 -26.54
CA ASP A 581 67.51 4.16 -27.17
C ASP A 581 67.52 5.28 -26.11
N ILE A 582 66.85 5.08 -24.97
CA ILE A 582 66.86 6.03 -23.85
C ILE A 582 68.26 6.13 -23.23
N TYR A 583 68.92 5.00 -22.94
CA TYR A 583 70.29 5.00 -22.42
C TYR A 583 71.28 5.65 -23.40
N ARG A 584 71.10 5.44 -24.70
CA ARG A 584 71.87 6.15 -25.73
C ARG A 584 71.68 7.67 -25.61
N THR A 585 70.43 8.14 -25.50
CA THR A 585 70.12 9.58 -25.33
C THR A 585 70.72 10.15 -24.04
N LEU A 586 70.78 9.37 -22.97
CA LEU A 586 71.40 9.73 -21.69
C LEU A 586 72.94 9.76 -21.73
N GLY A 587 73.56 9.28 -22.81
CA GLY A 587 75.00 9.11 -22.96
C GLY A 587 75.56 7.88 -22.23
N GLU A 588 74.71 6.97 -21.79
CA GLU A 588 75.06 5.76 -21.03
C GLU A 588 75.28 4.57 -21.97
N TYR A 589 76.20 4.75 -22.92
CA TYR A 589 76.38 3.84 -24.05
C TYR A 589 76.64 2.38 -23.64
N LYS A 590 77.30 2.13 -22.50
CA LYS A 590 77.55 0.77 -22.01
C LYS A 590 76.24 0.02 -21.75
N MET A 591 75.29 0.66 -21.05
CA MET A 591 74.00 0.05 -20.74
C MET A 591 73.14 -0.09 -22.01
N ALA A 592 73.24 0.88 -22.93
CA ALA A 592 72.58 0.76 -24.23
C ALA A 592 73.09 -0.45 -25.03
N VAL A 593 74.40 -0.71 -25.05
CA VAL A 593 74.98 -1.90 -25.71
C VAL A 593 74.44 -3.18 -25.05
N GLU A 594 74.47 -3.28 -23.72
CA GLU A 594 74.00 -4.45 -22.98
C GLU A 594 72.54 -4.79 -23.33
N GLU A 595 71.65 -3.78 -23.40
CA GLU A 595 70.24 -3.99 -23.79
C GLU A 595 70.09 -4.45 -25.25
N TYR A 596 70.81 -3.84 -26.20
CA TYR A 596 70.71 -4.26 -27.60
C TYR A 596 71.28 -5.66 -27.83
N GLU A 597 72.38 -6.02 -27.17
CA GLU A 597 72.98 -7.35 -27.25
C GLU A 597 72.05 -8.41 -26.64
N ASP A 598 71.38 -8.12 -25.51
CA ASP A 598 70.40 -9.03 -24.91
C ASP A 598 69.22 -9.31 -25.86
N ILE A 599 68.75 -8.30 -26.59
CA ILE A 599 67.70 -8.48 -27.60
C ILE A 599 68.21 -9.36 -28.74
N ILE A 600 69.41 -9.08 -29.26
CA ILE A 600 70.02 -9.85 -30.36
C ILE A 600 70.22 -11.32 -29.97
N GLU A 601 70.67 -11.59 -28.73
CA GLU A 601 70.88 -12.95 -28.25
C GLU A 601 69.56 -13.73 -28.12
N LYS A 602 68.51 -13.09 -27.59
CA LYS A 602 67.21 -13.74 -27.34
C LYS A 602 66.30 -13.79 -28.57
N TYR A 603 66.44 -12.82 -29.46
CA TYR A 603 65.60 -12.61 -30.64
C TYR A 603 66.47 -12.32 -31.88
N PRO A 604 67.31 -13.28 -32.30
CA PRO A 604 68.32 -13.05 -33.34
C PRO A 604 67.73 -12.71 -34.72
N GLU A 605 66.46 -13.05 -34.96
CA GLU A 605 65.74 -12.76 -36.20
C GLU A 605 65.14 -11.34 -36.26
N ASP A 606 65.13 -10.59 -35.13
CA ASP A 606 64.62 -9.22 -35.11
C ASP A 606 65.71 -8.21 -35.45
N ALA A 607 65.52 -7.51 -36.58
CA ALA A 607 66.49 -6.56 -37.10
C ALA A 607 66.65 -5.27 -36.28
N THR A 608 65.70 -4.94 -35.40
CA THR A 608 65.61 -3.62 -34.76
C THR A 608 66.82 -3.34 -33.89
N ALA A 609 67.23 -4.29 -33.06
CA ALA A 609 68.35 -4.13 -32.14
C ALA A 609 69.70 -4.07 -32.88
N TYR A 610 69.88 -4.84 -33.96
CA TYR A 610 71.08 -4.74 -34.80
C TYR A 610 71.22 -3.36 -35.42
N ILE A 611 70.13 -2.81 -35.96
CA ILE A 611 70.12 -1.47 -36.57
C ILE A 611 70.42 -0.42 -35.51
N SER A 612 69.76 -0.48 -34.35
CA SER A 612 69.98 0.48 -33.25
C SER A 612 71.41 0.43 -32.70
N LEU A 613 71.96 -0.75 -32.45
CA LEU A 613 73.33 -0.94 -31.96
C LEU A 613 74.37 -0.46 -32.97
N SER A 614 74.25 -0.90 -34.24
CA SER A 614 75.19 -0.50 -35.29
C SER A 614 75.13 1.01 -35.55
N THR A 615 73.93 1.60 -35.52
CA THR A 615 73.75 3.06 -35.64
C THR A 615 74.42 3.81 -34.50
N MET A 616 74.25 3.36 -33.25
CA MET A 616 74.87 3.98 -32.08
C MET A 616 76.40 3.91 -32.12
N LEU A 617 76.95 2.73 -32.43
CA LEU A 617 78.39 2.52 -32.57
C LEU A 617 78.98 3.46 -33.62
N LEU A 618 78.30 3.64 -34.74
CA LEU A 618 78.72 4.51 -35.84
C LEU A 618 78.66 6.00 -35.50
N ILE A 619 77.49 6.45 -35.02
CA ILE A 619 77.18 7.88 -34.91
C ILE A 619 77.73 8.45 -33.60
N ASP A 620 77.48 7.77 -32.48
CA ASP A 620 77.73 8.31 -31.15
C ASP A 620 79.12 7.92 -30.64
N MET A 621 79.51 6.66 -30.83
CA MET A 621 80.81 6.13 -30.37
C MET A 621 81.94 6.25 -31.40
N LYS A 622 81.60 6.50 -32.66
CA LYS A 622 82.54 6.57 -33.81
C LYS A 622 83.38 5.29 -34.00
N ASP A 623 82.87 4.14 -33.57
CA ASP A 623 83.48 2.83 -33.77
C ASP A 623 82.96 2.20 -35.08
N VAL A 624 83.60 2.58 -36.18
CA VAL A 624 83.22 2.16 -37.53
C VAL A 624 83.39 0.65 -37.72
N ASN A 625 84.44 0.05 -37.14
CA ASN A 625 84.76 -1.36 -37.35
C ASN A 625 83.73 -2.27 -36.67
N THR A 626 83.42 -2.01 -35.40
CA THR A 626 82.42 -2.80 -34.67
C THR A 626 81.03 -2.56 -35.25
N SER A 627 80.71 -1.31 -35.63
CA SER A 627 79.44 -1.00 -36.30
C SER A 627 79.27 -1.79 -37.61
N ALA A 628 80.30 -1.86 -38.44
CA ALA A 628 80.29 -2.63 -39.69
C ALA A 628 80.14 -4.13 -39.44
N MET A 629 80.78 -4.67 -38.40
CA MET A 629 80.62 -6.08 -38.01
C MET A 629 79.18 -6.40 -37.61
N ILE A 630 78.56 -5.58 -36.76
CA ILE A 630 77.15 -5.76 -36.36
C ILE A 630 76.21 -5.61 -37.56
N TYR A 631 76.49 -4.65 -38.45
CA TYR A 631 75.75 -4.48 -39.70
C TYR A 631 75.81 -5.75 -40.57
N MET A 632 77.00 -6.35 -40.73
CA MET A 632 77.17 -7.56 -41.55
C MET A 632 76.43 -8.77 -40.96
N LYS A 633 76.35 -8.89 -39.64
CA LYS A 633 75.50 -9.92 -39.00
C LYS A 633 74.03 -9.75 -39.37
N ALA A 634 73.54 -8.52 -39.42
CA ALA A 634 72.15 -8.23 -39.78
C ALA A 634 71.84 -8.42 -41.28
N VAL A 635 72.85 -8.45 -42.16
CA VAL A 635 72.66 -8.73 -43.61
C VAL A 635 72.09 -10.13 -43.84
N GLU A 636 72.35 -11.07 -42.92
CA GLU A 636 71.88 -12.46 -43.04
C GLU A 636 70.38 -12.62 -42.71
N LEU A 637 69.73 -11.57 -42.20
CA LEU A 637 68.32 -11.58 -41.83
C LEU A 637 67.41 -11.52 -43.06
N PRO A 638 66.28 -12.25 -43.07
CA PRO A 638 65.34 -12.23 -44.18
C PRO A 638 64.70 -10.84 -44.36
N ASP A 639 64.51 -10.44 -45.62
CA ASP A 639 63.84 -9.19 -46.05
C ASP A 639 64.44 -7.88 -45.50
N ILE A 640 65.63 -7.93 -44.90
CA ILE A 640 66.29 -6.79 -44.25
C ILE A 640 66.62 -5.65 -45.22
N GLU A 641 66.82 -5.97 -46.50
CA GLU A 641 67.08 -5.02 -47.57
C GLU A 641 65.90 -4.07 -47.84
N PHE A 642 64.68 -4.43 -47.42
CA PHE A 642 63.49 -3.57 -47.53
C PHE A 642 63.32 -2.65 -46.32
N ASN A 643 64.09 -2.83 -45.24
CA ASN A 643 64.05 -1.96 -44.07
C ASN A 643 64.76 -0.63 -44.34
N SER A 644 64.00 0.46 -44.36
CA SER A 644 64.51 1.80 -44.69
C SER A 644 65.60 2.31 -43.74
N ASN A 645 65.53 1.96 -42.45
CA ASN A 645 66.55 2.33 -41.46
C ASN A 645 67.85 1.55 -41.68
N PHE A 646 67.76 0.27 -42.04
CA PHE A 646 68.91 -0.54 -42.42
C PHE A 646 69.60 -0.02 -43.69
N VAL A 647 68.82 0.36 -44.72
CA VAL A 647 69.34 0.97 -45.95
C VAL A 647 70.01 2.32 -45.66
N SER A 648 69.42 3.14 -44.78
CA SER A 648 70.01 4.40 -44.34
C SER A 648 71.36 4.18 -43.63
N LEU A 649 71.44 3.20 -42.73
CA LEU A 649 72.66 2.82 -42.04
C LEU A 649 73.75 2.33 -43.00
N LYS A 650 73.40 1.51 -44.00
CA LYS A 650 74.32 1.07 -45.08
C LYS A 650 74.97 2.26 -45.78
N ASN A 651 74.18 3.26 -46.15
CA ASN A 651 74.68 4.45 -46.84
C ASN A 651 75.63 5.26 -45.94
N LYS A 652 75.32 5.37 -44.64
CA LYS A 652 76.21 6.03 -43.67
C LYS A 652 77.55 5.29 -43.53
N LEU A 653 77.54 3.96 -43.41
CA LEU A 653 78.75 3.15 -43.30
C LEU A 653 79.64 3.23 -44.55
N LYS A 654 79.03 3.20 -45.75
CA LYS A 654 79.77 3.39 -47.02
C LYS A 654 80.47 4.75 -47.09
N ASN A 655 79.79 5.81 -46.66
CA ASN A 655 80.35 7.17 -46.72
C ASN A 655 81.56 7.36 -45.80
N VAL A 656 81.69 6.56 -44.73
CA VAL A 656 82.83 6.62 -43.81
C VAL A 656 83.87 5.50 -44.05
N GLY A 657 83.71 4.72 -45.13
CA GLY A 657 84.63 3.64 -45.51
C GLY A 657 84.55 2.39 -44.62
N GLY A 658 83.42 2.17 -43.93
CA GLY A 658 83.22 1.04 -43.01
C GLY A 658 82.77 -0.26 -43.69
N ILE A 659 82.17 -0.18 -44.88
CA ILE A 659 81.74 -1.32 -45.72
C ILE A 659 81.82 -1.00 -47.22
#